data_AF-A0A434SH97-F1
#
_entry.id   AF-A0A434SH97-F1
#
_cell.length_a   1.000
_cell.length_b   1.000
_cell.length_c   1.000
_cell.angle_alpha   90.00
_cell.angle_beta   90.00
_cell.angle_gamma   90.00
#
_symmetry.space_group_name_H-M   'P 1'
#
loop_
_entity.id
_entity.type
_entity.pdbx_description
1 polymer ?
#
loop_
_entity_poly.entity_id
_entity_poly.type
_entity_poly.pdbx_seq_one_letter_code
_entity_poly.pdbx_strand_id
1 'polypeptide(L)'
;MAMTLSALPLDDAWRQRLDLAGRDAPDLYESLDSVRDTPHAAAIRATLDGLGASGVFCVQGVPTVVIASLERYERERVVALHAALWNQGLASLLVVLTEDIVRVFSLSRTPYSNPGDEFERRCLVETLTVSADALALKGIVYGVESGRFWEEHAKFFNPRERVDSVLLENLTRSHALLVGAGLDPDAAQALLIQTMFIAYLEDREIVGPDYFEAASGRRAKNLVGLLRTGEVARLEALFSALRIDFNGDLFVAPCSFEPDESPPIIGPPHLHVLSRFRDGHEEMGAGQMHFWGYDFKHIPIELISAVYDRFLGEREAERRERGAYYTPMFLADTVVTQVWDALPDSVREKGEFLDPACGSGIFLVRSFQRLCEHWRQTRTSTTIRWTSLLSMLSRVRGFDLNPGAVRVAVFSLYIALLEQVNPPDIRQLIKKGNVLPEVWGKTLVCRDFFAVDATAAKVDVVIGNPPWTSRRGPSRSSITWCAERKLPMPLQEDAWAFTWKAMLHLRSDGCVAFLLPAMGFLHNHSDVSVAARSRLIATARVRRVVNFADLRFQLFDGAVRAAALIIFGPAPAGQPAYRFDYWAPKADLNLKVKRLITLSSADKSFITSKAAKADPLIFKRRLWMSEPEGKLFNYLSGFTRLDQLVAIFGDVARGTAHGRGWVLGDGFKQAVAKHIGKTSYNTVRSDYVGVLPHIKIEDLPPLAIAKPDLDGAPKWQTRTVHRRGFEAAYTGDRVLIPRGVQVGRGRLRAAYCVENCTFSSIIQGLTVPAGEETRGKLLTALLNSRVLMWFAFHETASLGSDRPEIQKSELVRLPFPRPEEMPEPLRAQRAADGLVETIDRALNRPGFALDADPDDIFPEIDKLAYDYFCLSPEEIALIEDAARFILPAIQPHQGSLPAIWRGSTRRDRVAYAQVMTDALAAWFGGDHPVGARLEAHNDDLAVLKLKLDPAGRPTPYAESSDSEVRDLLAKIFKNVHQPLPGNFQLMPDFRVFDGNSLYLVKPMQLRFWLRSAALSDADAIALDLQDFAGLRKKQEGVA
;
A
#
# COMPACT_ATOMS: atom_id res chain seq x y z
N MET A 1 -0.75 45.56 -5.62
CA MET A 1 -0.65 45.56 -7.09
C MET A 1 -0.41 44.13 -7.52
N ALA A 2 -1.41 43.47 -8.11
CA ALA A 2 -1.26 42.11 -8.62
C ALA A 2 -0.44 42.18 -9.92
N MET A 3 0.85 41.83 -9.85
CA MET A 3 1.57 41.46 -11.06
C MET A 3 0.88 40.20 -11.60
N THR A 4 0.23 40.32 -12.75
CA THR A 4 -0.24 39.16 -13.52
C THR A 4 0.99 38.31 -13.88
N LEU A 5 1.17 37.23 -13.12
CA LEU A 5 2.30 36.31 -13.13
C LEU A 5 2.12 35.29 -14.27
N SER A 6 2.45 35.69 -15.49
CA SER A 6 2.51 34.71 -16.59
C SER A 6 3.90 34.07 -16.59
N ALA A 7 4.01 32.77 -16.31
CA ALA A 7 5.14 32.02 -16.87
C ALA A 7 4.98 31.94 -18.40
N LEU A 8 6.08 31.70 -19.10
CA LEU A 8 6.03 31.46 -20.52
C LEU A 8 5.40 30.08 -20.78
N PRO A 9 4.66 29.90 -21.88
CA PRO A 9 4.27 28.56 -22.33
C PRO A 9 5.51 27.67 -22.48
N LEU A 10 5.36 26.38 -22.19
CA LEU A 10 6.44 25.43 -22.40
C LEU A 10 6.63 25.21 -23.91
N ASP A 11 7.75 25.70 -24.44
CA ASP A 11 8.06 25.55 -25.87
C ASP A 11 8.48 24.11 -26.23
N ASP A 12 8.44 23.80 -27.53
CA ASP A 12 8.79 22.47 -28.04
C ASP A 12 10.25 22.08 -27.77
N ALA A 13 11.16 23.05 -27.67
CA ALA A 13 12.56 22.80 -27.36
C ALA A 13 12.71 22.27 -25.93
N TRP A 14 12.03 22.88 -24.96
CA TRP A 14 12.00 22.41 -23.57
C TRP A 14 11.25 21.09 -23.42
N ARG A 15 10.16 20.90 -24.18
CA ARG A 15 9.49 19.59 -24.25
C ARG A 15 10.44 18.48 -24.70
N GLN A 16 11.32 18.74 -25.67
CA GLN A 16 12.31 17.75 -26.10
C GLN A 16 13.42 17.55 -25.06
N ARG A 17 13.92 18.62 -24.44
CA ARG A 17 15.02 18.56 -23.46
C ARG A 17 14.65 17.83 -22.17
N LEU A 18 13.42 18.00 -21.68
CA LEU A 18 12.89 17.32 -20.50
C LEU A 18 12.20 15.98 -20.83
N ASP A 19 12.26 15.56 -22.09
CA ASP A 19 11.61 14.36 -22.61
C ASP A 19 10.07 14.32 -22.49
N LEU A 20 9.44 15.48 -22.46
CA LEU A 20 8.00 15.68 -22.34
C LEU A 20 7.25 15.73 -23.68
N ALA A 21 7.95 15.78 -24.82
CA ALA A 21 7.27 15.80 -26.13
C ALA A 21 6.30 14.60 -26.26
N GLY A 22 5.12 14.77 -26.86
CA GLY A 22 4.12 13.69 -27.00
C GLY A 22 3.54 13.14 -25.69
N ARG A 23 3.86 13.73 -24.52
CA ARG A 23 3.12 13.53 -23.28
C ARG A 23 1.98 14.54 -23.26
N ASP A 24 0.76 14.06 -23.09
CA ASP A 24 -0.45 14.86 -22.96
C ASP A 24 -1.23 14.41 -21.71
N ALA A 25 -2.38 15.04 -21.43
CA ALA A 25 -3.27 14.59 -20.37
C ALA A 25 -3.62 13.10 -20.55
N PRO A 26 -3.55 12.27 -19.49
CA PRO A 26 -3.50 12.66 -18.09
C PRO A 26 -2.11 12.82 -17.46
N ASP A 27 -1.03 12.73 -18.24
CA ASP A 27 0.36 12.67 -17.75
C ASP A 27 1.01 14.06 -17.69
N LEU A 28 0.67 14.95 -18.63
CA LEU A 28 1.13 16.34 -18.65
C LEU A 28 -0.05 17.28 -18.89
N TYR A 29 -0.17 18.29 -18.04
CA TYR A 29 -1.16 19.36 -18.19
C TYR A 29 -0.47 20.70 -18.38
N GLU A 30 -0.80 21.41 -19.46
CA GLU A 30 -0.20 22.71 -19.82
C GLU A 30 -1.25 23.80 -20.04
N SER A 31 -2.53 23.41 -20.12
CA SER A 31 -3.64 24.34 -20.28
C SER A 31 -4.82 23.93 -19.42
N LEU A 32 -5.64 24.90 -18.99
CA LEU A 32 -6.85 24.65 -18.21
C LEU A 32 -7.82 23.71 -18.93
N ASP A 33 -7.91 23.79 -20.26
CA ASP A 33 -8.79 22.96 -21.08
C ASP A 33 -8.40 21.48 -21.05
N SER A 34 -7.12 21.17 -20.85
CA SER A 34 -6.62 19.79 -20.73
C SER A 34 -6.96 19.15 -19.38
N VAL A 35 -7.27 19.95 -18.36
CA VAL A 35 -7.54 19.45 -16.99
C VAL A 35 -8.97 18.91 -16.89
N ARG A 36 -9.14 17.64 -17.26
CA ARG A 36 -10.42 16.92 -17.26
C ARG A 36 -10.26 15.54 -16.64
N ASP A 37 -11.31 15.06 -15.98
CA ASP A 37 -11.42 13.72 -15.37
C ASP A 37 -10.23 13.25 -14.55
N THR A 38 -9.63 14.15 -13.76
CA THR A 38 -8.52 13.80 -12.87
C THR A 38 -8.86 14.08 -11.40
N PRO A 39 -8.47 13.21 -10.44
CA PRO A 39 -8.74 13.40 -9.03
C PRO A 39 -8.21 14.72 -8.45
N HIS A 40 -7.15 15.28 -9.03
CA HIS A 40 -6.50 16.51 -8.54
C HIS A 40 -6.76 17.74 -9.43
N ALA A 41 -7.86 17.73 -10.19
CA ALA A 41 -8.15 18.77 -11.17
C ALA A 41 -8.13 20.19 -10.59
N ALA A 42 -8.72 20.40 -9.41
CA ALA A 42 -8.75 21.71 -8.75
C ALA A 42 -7.34 22.24 -8.46
N ALA A 43 -6.46 21.38 -7.92
CA ALA A 43 -5.09 21.75 -7.63
C ALA A 43 -4.27 22.02 -8.89
N ILE A 44 -4.44 21.21 -9.94
CA ILE A 44 -3.76 21.40 -11.23
C ILE A 44 -4.17 22.75 -11.86
N ARG A 45 -5.47 23.09 -11.87
CA ARG A 45 -5.96 24.38 -12.37
C ARG A 45 -5.41 25.55 -11.55
N ALA A 46 -5.41 25.44 -10.23
CA ALA A 46 -4.86 26.46 -9.34
C ALA A 46 -3.36 26.68 -9.59
N THR A 47 -2.60 25.62 -9.89
CA THR A 47 -1.18 25.70 -10.22
C THR A 47 -0.93 26.35 -11.59
N LEU A 48 -1.71 26.01 -12.62
CA LEU A 48 -1.53 26.57 -13.97
C LEU A 48 -1.93 28.05 -14.05
N ASP A 49 -3.14 28.40 -13.58
CA ASP A 49 -3.70 29.76 -13.73
C ASP A 49 -3.42 30.65 -12.51
N GLY A 50 -3.57 30.11 -11.30
CA GLY A 50 -3.40 30.87 -10.06
C GLY A 50 -1.95 31.14 -9.67
N LEU A 51 -1.06 30.16 -9.89
CA LEU A 51 0.37 30.26 -9.57
C LEU A 51 1.24 30.58 -10.79
N GLY A 52 0.67 30.51 -12.00
CA GLY A 52 1.36 30.78 -13.25
C GLY A 52 2.45 29.76 -13.57
N ALA A 53 2.19 28.46 -13.39
CA ALA A 53 3.08 27.40 -13.86
C ALA A 53 2.91 27.16 -15.38
N SER A 54 4.00 26.78 -16.05
CA SER A 54 4.00 26.43 -17.48
C SER A 54 3.47 25.02 -17.76
N GLY A 55 3.60 24.11 -16.78
CA GLY A 55 3.11 22.75 -16.92
C GLY A 55 3.13 21.98 -15.60
N VAL A 56 2.28 20.96 -15.50
CA VAL A 56 2.19 20.04 -14.35
C VAL A 56 2.27 18.61 -14.86
N PHE A 57 3.37 17.92 -14.54
CA PHE A 57 3.56 16.51 -14.85
C PHE A 57 3.08 15.63 -13.70
N CYS A 58 2.31 14.60 -14.05
CA CYS A 58 1.62 13.71 -13.14
C CYS A 58 2.07 12.27 -13.34
N VAL A 59 2.39 11.56 -12.25
CA VAL A 59 2.66 10.11 -12.29
C VAL A 59 1.38 9.41 -11.84
N GLN A 60 0.78 8.59 -12.72
CA GLN A 60 -0.54 7.97 -12.50
C GLN A 60 -1.64 8.97 -12.09
N GLY A 61 -1.63 10.16 -12.70
CA GLY A 61 -2.62 11.20 -12.43
C GLY A 61 -2.37 12.04 -11.16
N VAL A 62 -1.31 11.75 -10.39
CA VAL A 62 -0.94 12.53 -9.19
C VAL A 62 0.10 13.60 -9.54
N PRO A 63 -0.20 14.91 -9.31
CA PRO A 63 0.74 16.01 -9.55
C PRO A 63 2.07 15.79 -8.85
N THR A 64 3.15 15.82 -9.63
CA THR A 64 4.46 15.31 -9.19
C THR A 64 5.57 16.30 -9.46
N VAL A 65 5.63 16.87 -10.67
CA VAL A 65 6.59 17.91 -11.06
C VAL A 65 5.84 19.11 -11.58
N VAL A 66 6.13 20.28 -11.03
CA VAL A 66 5.64 21.56 -11.55
C VAL A 66 6.75 22.23 -12.32
N ILE A 67 6.45 22.71 -13.53
CA ILE A 67 7.42 23.31 -14.45
C ILE A 67 7.08 24.79 -14.58
N ALA A 68 8.07 25.65 -14.38
CA ALA A 68 7.95 27.09 -14.54
C ALA A 68 9.03 27.60 -15.50
N SER A 69 8.61 28.03 -16.69
CA SER A 69 9.46 28.67 -17.70
C SER A 69 9.45 30.18 -17.51
N LEU A 70 10.62 30.75 -17.25
CA LEU A 70 10.83 32.16 -16.93
C LEU A 70 11.84 32.78 -17.90
N GLU A 71 11.64 34.05 -18.27
CA GLU A 71 12.63 34.79 -19.07
C GLU A 71 13.98 34.93 -18.35
N ARG A 72 13.94 35.19 -17.04
CA ARG A 72 15.12 35.35 -16.18
C ARG A 72 14.87 34.76 -14.79
N TYR A 73 15.94 34.37 -14.11
CA TYR A 73 15.84 33.85 -12.75
C TYR A 73 15.58 34.98 -11.75
N GLU A 74 14.38 34.99 -11.17
CA GLU A 74 13.99 35.91 -10.10
C GLU A 74 13.81 35.13 -8.80
N ARG A 75 14.82 35.17 -7.92
CA ARG A 75 14.84 34.39 -6.66
C ARG A 75 13.56 34.59 -5.84
N GLU A 76 13.13 35.83 -5.64
CA GLU A 76 11.93 36.14 -4.84
C GLU A 76 10.66 35.48 -5.41
N ARG A 77 10.51 35.49 -6.74
CA ARG A 77 9.40 34.84 -7.44
C ARG A 77 9.45 33.32 -7.25
N VAL A 78 10.63 32.72 -7.37
CA VAL A 78 10.81 31.27 -7.19
C VAL A 78 10.54 30.85 -5.75
N VAL A 79 10.97 31.63 -4.76
CA VAL A 79 10.65 31.40 -3.33
C VAL A 79 9.15 31.47 -3.08
N ALA A 80 8.46 32.46 -3.64
CA ALA A 80 7.01 32.60 -3.49
C ALA A 80 6.25 31.42 -4.14
N LEU A 81 6.63 31.02 -5.35
CA LEU A 81 6.05 29.87 -6.04
C LEU A 81 6.32 28.56 -5.28
N HIS A 82 7.55 28.39 -4.79
CA HIS A 82 7.93 27.25 -3.95
C HIS A 82 7.08 27.18 -2.68
N ALA A 83 6.93 28.30 -1.96
CA ALA A 83 6.13 28.36 -0.74
C ALA A 83 4.64 28.03 -0.99
N ALA A 84 4.07 28.51 -2.10
CA ALA A 84 2.70 28.19 -2.49
C ALA A 84 2.52 26.70 -2.82
N LEU A 85 3.47 26.10 -3.57
CA LEU A 85 3.45 24.69 -3.91
C LEU A 85 3.74 23.77 -2.71
N TRP A 86 4.61 24.19 -1.79
CA TRP A 86 4.84 23.51 -0.51
C TRP A 86 3.55 23.47 0.32
N ASN A 87 2.84 24.60 0.40
CA ASN A 87 1.53 24.68 1.06
C ASN A 87 0.46 23.82 0.37
N GLN A 88 0.50 23.72 -0.97
CA GLN A 88 -0.37 22.79 -1.70
C GLN A 88 -0.09 21.33 -1.31
N GLY A 89 1.16 20.97 -1.05
CA GLY A 89 1.51 19.68 -0.47
C GLY A 89 1.29 18.47 -1.38
N LEU A 90 1.05 18.65 -2.68
CA LEU A 90 0.86 17.58 -3.67
C LEU A 90 2.17 17.27 -4.42
N ALA A 91 2.66 18.23 -5.21
CA ALA A 91 3.89 18.08 -5.99
C ALA A 91 5.13 17.96 -5.10
N SER A 92 6.19 17.33 -5.63
CA SER A 92 7.45 17.16 -4.89
C SER A 92 8.62 17.90 -5.51
N LEU A 93 8.51 18.30 -6.79
CA LEU A 93 9.52 19.07 -7.50
C LEU A 93 8.95 20.32 -8.14
N LEU A 94 9.73 21.39 -8.08
CA LEU A 94 9.60 22.57 -8.91
C LEU A 94 10.82 22.65 -9.84
N VAL A 95 10.59 22.58 -11.14
CA VAL A 95 11.61 22.72 -12.18
C VAL A 95 11.49 24.11 -12.79
N VAL A 96 12.50 24.94 -12.59
CA VAL A 96 12.56 26.31 -13.11
C VAL A 96 13.50 26.35 -14.32
N LEU A 97 12.95 26.78 -15.46
CA LEU A 97 13.64 26.90 -16.73
C LEU A 97 13.93 28.37 -17.01
N THR A 98 15.19 28.72 -17.23
CA THR A 98 15.63 30.08 -17.56
C THR A 98 16.74 30.00 -18.60
N GLU A 99 16.54 30.58 -19.78
CA GLU A 99 17.54 30.59 -20.88
C GLU A 99 18.09 29.18 -21.19
N ASP A 100 19.31 28.88 -20.77
CA ASP A 100 20.00 27.60 -20.93
C ASP A 100 20.23 26.85 -19.59
N ILE A 101 19.64 27.33 -18.50
CA ILE A 101 19.80 26.78 -17.15
C ILE A 101 18.48 26.18 -16.63
N VAL A 102 18.58 24.99 -16.07
CA VAL A 102 17.49 24.30 -15.35
C VAL A 102 17.85 24.20 -13.87
N ARG A 103 16.95 24.65 -13.00
CA ARG A 103 17.09 24.55 -11.54
C ARG A 103 15.98 23.68 -10.98
N VAL A 104 16.35 22.65 -10.23
CA VAL A 104 15.40 21.68 -9.65
C VAL A 104 15.31 21.91 -8.16
N PHE A 105 14.13 22.26 -7.65
CA PHE A 105 13.87 22.51 -6.23
C PHE A 105 12.98 21.44 -5.61
N SER A 106 13.33 21.00 -4.39
CA SER A 106 12.50 20.12 -3.59
C SER A 106 11.37 20.88 -2.90
N LEU A 107 10.13 20.46 -3.15
CA LEU A 107 8.92 20.94 -2.48
C LEU A 107 8.64 20.18 -1.17
N SER A 108 9.51 19.28 -0.75
CA SER A 108 9.40 18.59 0.56
C SER A 108 10.18 19.30 1.66
N ARG A 109 10.85 20.42 1.35
CA ARG A 109 11.56 21.26 2.31
C ARG A 109 10.72 22.48 2.66
N THR A 110 10.70 22.86 3.93
CA THR A 110 10.05 24.09 4.38
C THR A 110 10.71 25.29 3.69
N PRO A 111 9.94 26.25 3.15
CA PRO A 111 10.50 27.47 2.60
C PRO A 111 11.19 28.28 3.71
N TYR A 112 12.51 28.40 3.63
CA TYR A 112 13.29 29.24 4.58
C TYR A 112 13.61 30.58 3.92
N SER A 113 13.51 31.65 4.71
CA SER A 113 13.43 33.03 4.22
C SER A 113 14.63 33.88 4.60
N ASN A 114 15.83 33.32 4.68
CA ASN A 114 17.01 34.16 4.69
C ASN A 114 17.43 34.33 3.22
N PRO A 115 17.15 35.47 2.57
CA PRO A 115 17.29 35.66 1.12
C PRO A 115 18.76 35.73 0.63
N GLY A 116 19.70 35.20 1.41
CA GLY A 116 21.01 34.79 0.94
C GLY A 116 20.96 33.40 0.30
N ASP A 117 22.08 32.69 0.28
CA ASP A 117 22.20 31.37 -0.36
C ASP A 117 21.53 30.23 0.43
N GLU A 118 20.79 30.51 1.50
CA GLU A 118 20.23 29.49 2.39
C GLU A 118 19.03 28.77 1.79
N PHE A 119 18.18 29.47 1.03
CA PHE A 119 17.07 28.86 0.29
C PHE A 119 17.60 27.84 -0.71
N GLU A 120 18.52 28.24 -1.59
CA GLU A 120 19.15 27.32 -2.54
C GLU A 120 19.90 26.20 -1.80
N ARG A 121 20.68 26.48 -0.76
CA ARG A 121 21.40 25.44 0.00
C ARG A 121 20.49 24.33 0.53
N ARG A 122 19.27 24.67 0.94
CA ARG A 122 18.31 23.70 1.49
C ARG A 122 17.40 23.07 0.45
N CYS A 123 16.94 23.85 -0.53
CA CYS A 123 15.85 23.46 -1.42
C CYS A 123 16.31 23.13 -2.84
N LEU A 124 17.42 23.71 -3.32
CA LEU A 124 17.95 23.43 -4.65
C LEU A 124 18.63 22.07 -4.64
N VAL A 125 18.06 21.13 -5.40
CA VAL A 125 18.57 19.77 -5.55
C VAL A 125 19.78 19.77 -6.48
N GLU A 126 19.64 20.40 -7.65
CA GLU A 126 20.67 20.50 -8.68
C GLU A 126 20.42 21.67 -9.63
N THR A 127 21.48 22.08 -10.33
CA THR A 127 21.44 23.06 -11.43
C THR A 127 22.16 22.46 -12.63
N LEU A 128 21.49 22.46 -13.77
CA LEU A 128 21.95 21.82 -15.00
C LEU A 128 21.97 22.85 -16.13
N THR A 129 22.97 22.76 -17.01
CA THR A 129 23.11 23.62 -18.19
C THR A 129 22.82 22.82 -19.45
N VAL A 130 21.97 23.32 -20.35
CA VAL A 130 21.51 22.62 -21.55
C VAL A 130 22.66 22.10 -22.43
N SER A 131 23.75 22.87 -22.54
CA SER A 131 24.91 22.52 -23.37
C SER A 131 25.80 21.42 -22.78
N ALA A 132 25.84 21.29 -21.46
CA ALA A 132 26.71 20.34 -20.74
C ALA A 132 25.95 19.08 -20.28
N ASP A 133 24.66 19.22 -19.94
CA ASP A 133 23.93 18.25 -19.14
C ASP A 133 22.70 17.66 -19.86
N ALA A 134 22.72 17.62 -21.19
CA ALA A 134 21.58 17.18 -22.00
C ALA A 134 21.03 15.80 -21.60
N LEU A 135 21.90 14.86 -21.19
CA LEU A 135 21.48 13.53 -20.73
C LEU A 135 20.82 13.58 -19.34
N ALA A 136 21.36 14.36 -18.42
CA ALA A 136 20.81 14.52 -17.07
C ALA A 136 19.43 15.19 -17.11
N LEU A 137 19.23 16.17 -18.00
CA LEU A 137 17.94 16.83 -18.22
C LEU A 137 16.83 15.85 -18.63
N LYS A 138 17.13 14.94 -19.57
CA LYS A 138 16.20 13.87 -19.97
C LYS A 138 15.94 12.88 -18.83
N GLY A 139 16.90 12.73 -17.91
CA GLY A 139 16.81 11.83 -16.76
C GLY A 139 15.87 12.27 -15.65
N ILE A 140 15.54 13.57 -15.53
CA ILE A 140 14.70 14.09 -14.42
C ILE A 140 13.33 13.42 -14.41
N VAL A 141 12.59 13.47 -15.53
CA VAL A 141 11.21 12.96 -15.60
C VAL A 141 11.18 11.45 -15.42
N TYR A 142 12.08 10.73 -16.09
CA TYR A 142 12.17 9.27 -15.95
C TYR A 142 12.58 8.83 -14.55
N GLY A 143 13.55 9.51 -13.92
CA GLY A 143 13.96 9.22 -12.56
C GLY A 143 12.85 9.49 -11.55
N VAL A 144 11.97 10.45 -11.84
CA VAL A 144 10.78 10.76 -11.04
C VAL A 144 9.70 9.68 -11.20
N GLU A 145 9.44 9.20 -12.42
CA GLU A 145 8.49 8.11 -12.70
C GLU A 145 8.96 6.77 -12.09
N SER A 146 10.25 6.48 -12.19
CA SER A 146 10.87 5.24 -11.68
C SER A 146 11.09 5.26 -10.17
N GLY A 147 11.10 6.46 -9.58
CA GLY A 147 11.40 6.72 -8.18
C GLY A 147 12.90 6.87 -7.86
N ARG A 148 13.78 6.63 -8.84
CA ARG A 148 15.25 6.76 -8.72
C ARG A 148 15.69 8.15 -8.26
N PHE A 149 15.06 9.21 -8.77
CA PHE A 149 15.39 10.59 -8.42
C PHE A 149 15.26 10.84 -6.90
N TRP A 150 14.25 10.24 -6.25
CA TRP A 150 14.04 10.39 -4.82
C TRP A 150 15.12 9.70 -3.99
N GLU A 151 15.66 8.60 -4.50
CA GLU A 151 16.71 7.84 -3.85
C GLU A 151 18.05 8.57 -3.96
N GLU A 152 18.45 8.96 -5.18
CA GLU A 152 19.69 9.69 -5.47
C GLU A 152 19.78 11.01 -4.69
N HIS A 153 18.62 11.67 -4.49
CA HIS A 153 18.51 12.95 -3.82
C HIS A 153 17.79 12.87 -2.47
N ALA A 154 17.78 11.72 -1.80
CA ALA A 154 17.00 11.47 -0.56
C ALA A 154 17.19 12.54 0.53
N LYS A 155 18.39 13.12 0.62
CA LYS A 155 18.69 14.21 1.55
C LYS A 155 17.82 15.45 1.34
N PHE A 156 17.15 15.64 0.21
CA PHE A 156 16.29 16.80 -0.05
C PHE A 156 14.79 16.50 0.16
N PHE A 157 14.40 15.25 0.43
CA PHE A 157 13.00 14.83 0.53
C PHE A 157 12.66 14.34 1.94
N ASN A 158 12.77 15.23 2.93
CA ASN A 158 12.44 14.90 4.33
C ASN A 158 10.92 14.96 4.57
N PRO A 159 10.22 13.84 4.85
CA PRO A 159 8.77 13.85 5.05
C PRO A 159 8.31 14.71 6.23
N ARG A 160 9.15 14.93 7.26
CA ARG A 160 8.81 15.72 8.45
C ARG A 160 8.65 17.21 8.16
N GLU A 161 9.25 17.69 7.07
CA GLU A 161 9.20 19.09 6.67
C GLU A 161 8.10 19.39 5.65
N ARG A 162 7.29 18.39 5.27
CA ARG A 162 6.08 18.61 4.47
C ARG A 162 5.01 19.33 5.29
N VAL A 163 4.21 20.15 4.61
CA VAL A 163 3.18 20.99 5.24
C VAL A 163 2.19 20.20 6.10
N ASP A 164 1.84 18.95 5.71
CA ASP A 164 0.95 18.09 6.50
C ASP A 164 1.54 17.70 7.85
N SER A 165 2.84 17.42 7.91
CA SER A 165 3.54 17.10 9.16
C SER A 165 3.70 18.34 10.04
N VAL A 166 4.07 19.48 9.44
CA VAL A 166 4.23 20.76 10.16
C VAL A 166 2.91 21.26 10.73
N LEU A 167 1.83 21.25 9.94
CA LEU A 167 0.50 21.67 10.39
C LEU A 167 -0.02 20.76 11.51
N LEU A 168 0.13 19.45 11.38
CA LEU A 168 -0.27 18.49 12.41
C LEU A 168 0.46 18.70 13.73
N GLU A 169 1.78 18.92 13.67
CA GLU A 169 2.57 19.21 14.87
C GLU A 169 2.10 20.50 15.54
N ASN A 170 1.93 21.58 14.78
CA ASN A 170 1.45 22.85 15.31
C ASN A 170 0.04 22.76 15.89
N LEU A 171 -0.86 21.98 15.28
CA LEU A 171 -2.20 21.72 15.80
C LEU A 171 -2.16 20.94 17.13
N THR A 172 -1.35 19.87 17.18
CA THR A 172 -1.15 19.04 18.39
C THR A 172 -0.57 19.83 19.55
N ARG A 173 0.41 20.70 19.28
CA ARG A 173 1.02 21.57 20.29
C ARG A 173 0.04 22.64 20.77
N SER A 174 -0.71 23.25 19.86
CA SER A 174 -1.72 24.26 20.21
C SER A 174 -2.81 23.66 21.11
N HIS A 175 -3.24 22.42 20.84
CA HIS A 175 -4.17 21.70 21.71
C HIS A 175 -3.63 21.51 23.12
N ALA A 176 -2.40 21.02 23.24
CA ALA A 176 -1.75 20.84 24.54
C ALA A 176 -1.61 22.16 25.33
N LEU A 177 -1.32 23.27 24.63
CA LEU A 177 -1.24 24.61 25.22
C LEU A 177 -2.61 25.12 25.69
N LEU A 178 -3.68 24.90 24.90
CA LEU A 178 -5.05 25.27 25.27
C LEU A 178 -5.54 24.46 26.48
N VAL A 179 -5.27 23.15 26.51
CA VAL A 179 -5.57 22.29 27.67
C VAL A 179 -4.77 22.72 28.90
N GLY A 180 -3.48 23.03 28.73
CA GLY A 180 -2.64 23.56 29.79
C GLY A 180 -3.09 24.93 30.32
N ALA A 181 -3.82 25.70 29.50
CA ALA A 181 -4.44 26.97 29.88
C ALA A 181 -5.83 26.82 30.54
N GLY A 182 -6.33 25.58 30.69
CA GLY A 182 -7.54 25.27 31.45
C GLY A 182 -8.78 24.95 30.61
N LEU A 183 -8.68 24.80 29.29
CA LEU A 183 -9.78 24.27 28.47
C LEU A 183 -9.88 22.75 28.58
N ASP A 184 -11.13 22.26 28.53
CA ASP A 184 -11.40 20.85 28.33
C ASP A 184 -10.83 20.37 26.98
N PRO A 185 -10.30 19.14 26.87
CA PRO A 185 -9.73 18.63 25.64
C PRO A 185 -10.67 18.68 24.41
N ASP A 186 -11.96 18.36 24.59
CA ASP A 186 -12.94 18.34 23.49
C ASP A 186 -13.30 19.78 23.07
N ALA A 187 -13.36 20.69 24.04
CA ALA A 187 -13.56 22.12 23.81
C ALA A 187 -12.37 22.78 23.09
N ALA A 188 -11.14 22.49 23.51
CA ALA A 188 -9.92 22.96 22.86
C ALA A 188 -9.84 22.47 21.41
N GLN A 189 -10.23 21.21 21.19
CA GLN A 189 -10.32 20.61 19.86
C GLN A 189 -11.37 21.30 18.99
N ALA A 190 -12.58 21.50 19.49
CA ALA A 190 -13.64 22.21 18.78
C ALA A 190 -13.21 23.63 18.39
N LEU A 191 -12.59 24.36 19.34
CA LEU A 191 -12.12 25.71 19.12
C LEU A 191 -11.02 25.78 18.04
N LEU A 192 -10.10 24.82 18.01
CA LEU A 192 -9.08 24.75 16.95
C LEU A 192 -9.69 24.46 15.59
N ILE A 193 -10.68 23.54 15.52
CA ILE A 193 -11.38 23.22 14.27
C ILE A 193 -12.07 24.47 13.70
N GLN A 194 -12.85 25.15 14.55
CA GLN A 194 -13.56 26.36 14.17
C GLN A 194 -12.59 27.47 13.76
N THR A 195 -11.50 27.66 14.51
CA THR A 195 -10.43 28.64 14.19
C THR A 195 -9.85 28.41 12.81
N MET A 196 -9.58 27.15 12.47
CA MET A 196 -9.00 26.79 11.18
C MET A 196 -10.00 26.93 10.03
N PHE A 197 -11.31 26.69 10.27
CA PHE A 197 -12.34 27.02 9.28
C PHE A 197 -12.35 28.51 8.97
N ILE A 198 -12.29 29.35 10.01
CA ILE A 198 -12.27 30.81 9.84
C ILE A 198 -11.00 31.23 9.09
N ALA A 199 -9.85 30.64 9.43
CA ALA A 199 -8.60 30.83 8.70
C ALA A 199 -8.76 30.50 7.21
N TYR A 200 -9.40 29.38 6.90
CA TYR A 200 -9.69 28.99 5.52
C TYR A 200 -10.60 30.00 4.80
N LEU A 201 -11.70 30.42 5.43
CA LEU A 201 -12.63 31.41 4.85
C LEU A 201 -11.91 32.74 4.59
N GLU A 202 -11.00 33.13 5.48
CA GLU A 202 -10.21 34.35 5.39
C GLU A 202 -9.18 34.28 4.25
N ASP A 203 -8.34 33.24 4.22
CA ASP A 203 -7.25 33.10 3.24
C ASP A 203 -7.76 32.89 1.81
N ARG A 204 -8.98 32.37 1.65
CA ARG A 204 -9.67 32.23 0.35
C ARG A 204 -10.49 33.47 -0.02
N GLU A 205 -10.40 34.55 0.76
CA GLU A 205 -11.12 35.82 0.57
C GLU A 205 -12.66 35.66 0.55
N ILE A 206 -13.18 34.61 1.19
CA ILE A 206 -14.61 34.38 1.36
C ILE A 206 -15.15 35.35 2.41
N VAL A 207 -14.43 35.50 3.53
CA VAL A 207 -14.61 36.57 4.51
C VAL A 207 -13.41 37.50 4.46
N GLY A 208 -13.66 38.77 4.14
CA GLY A 208 -12.61 39.77 3.93
C GLY A 208 -12.46 40.76 5.08
N PRO A 209 -11.57 41.76 4.93
CA PRO A 209 -11.33 42.79 5.94
C PRO A 209 -12.60 43.49 6.45
N ASP A 210 -13.52 43.83 5.54
CA ASP A 210 -14.79 44.48 5.89
C ASP A 210 -15.64 43.62 6.84
N TYR A 211 -15.58 42.29 6.69
CA TYR A 211 -16.31 41.34 7.55
C TYR A 211 -15.76 41.34 8.97
N PHE A 212 -14.42 41.27 9.10
CA PHE A 212 -13.75 41.35 10.39
C PHE A 212 -13.89 42.71 11.04
N GLU A 213 -13.85 43.80 10.28
CA GLU A 213 -14.09 45.14 10.79
C GLU A 213 -15.52 45.29 11.31
N ALA A 214 -16.53 44.74 10.61
CA ALA A 214 -17.91 44.74 11.09
C ALA A 214 -18.06 43.93 12.40
N ALA A 215 -17.54 42.70 12.44
CA ALA A 215 -17.64 41.83 13.60
C ALA A 215 -16.82 42.30 14.82
N SER A 216 -15.70 42.99 14.60
CA SER A 216 -14.80 43.46 15.66
C SER A 216 -15.10 44.88 16.15
N GLY A 217 -16.06 45.59 15.56
CA GLY A 217 -16.28 47.01 15.82
C GLY A 217 -15.12 47.90 15.35
N ARG A 218 -14.57 47.60 14.16
CA ARG A 218 -13.44 48.27 13.48
C ARG A 218 -12.10 48.19 14.23
N ARG A 219 -11.91 47.17 15.07
CA ARG A 219 -10.68 46.96 15.86
C ARG A 219 -9.69 46.01 15.20
N ALA A 220 -10.17 45.15 14.31
CA ALA A 220 -9.35 44.20 13.57
C ALA A 220 -9.82 44.08 12.12
N LYS A 221 -8.88 43.81 11.23
CA LYS A 221 -9.11 43.62 9.79
C LYS A 221 -8.94 42.16 9.34
N ASN A 222 -8.57 41.29 10.27
CA ASN A 222 -8.25 39.89 10.06
C ASN A 222 -8.37 39.11 11.37
N LEU A 223 -8.38 37.78 11.29
CA LEU A 223 -8.53 36.90 12.45
C LEU A 223 -7.39 37.06 13.45
N VAL A 224 -6.14 37.12 12.98
CA VAL A 224 -4.96 37.31 13.85
C VAL A 224 -5.07 38.60 14.65
N GLY A 225 -5.42 39.70 14.00
CA GLY A 225 -5.61 41.00 14.64
C GLY A 225 -6.72 40.97 15.68
N LEU A 226 -7.83 40.27 15.39
CA LEU A 226 -8.94 40.09 16.32
C LEU A 226 -8.50 39.31 17.56
N LEU A 227 -7.81 38.18 17.37
CA LEU A 227 -7.30 37.34 18.45
C LEU A 227 -6.26 38.08 19.31
N ARG A 228 -5.37 38.88 18.69
CA ARG A 228 -4.38 39.70 19.39
C ARG A 228 -4.99 40.82 20.25
N THR A 229 -6.26 41.17 20.06
CA THR A 229 -6.93 42.12 20.97
C THR A 229 -7.14 41.57 22.38
N GLY A 230 -7.15 40.23 22.54
CA GLY A 230 -7.42 39.56 23.82
C GLY A 230 -8.88 39.67 24.30
N GLU A 231 -9.79 40.26 23.52
CA GLU A 231 -11.18 40.49 23.91
C GLU A 231 -12.11 39.39 23.40
N VAL A 232 -12.53 38.50 24.31
CA VAL A 232 -13.40 37.33 24.02
C VAL A 232 -14.73 37.73 23.38
N ALA A 233 -15.35 38.82 23.84
CA ALA A 233 -16.64 39.29 23.30
C ALA A 233 -16.60 39.58 21.79
N ARG A 234 -15.43 39.96 21.24
CA ARG A 234 -15.29 40.18 19.79
C ARG A 234 -15.20 38.87 19.01
N LEU A 235 -14.60 37.84 19.59
CA LEU A 235 -14.58 36.50 19.01
C LEU A 235 -16.00 35.92 18.99
N GLU A 236 -16.76 36.09 20.07
CA GLU A 236 -18.17 35.69 20.15
C GLU A 236 -19.05 36.43 19.13
N ALA A 237 -18.80 37.73 18.92
CA ALA A 237 -19.48 38.52 17.89
C ALA A 237 -19.18 38.00 16.47
N LEU A 238 -17.92 37.66 16.19
CA LEU A 238 -17.53 37.03 14.92
C LEU A 238 -18.24 35.69 14.70
N PHE A 239 -18.26 34.83 15.72
CA PHE A 239 -18.96 33.55 15.66
C PHE A 239 -20.46 33.73 15.40
N SER A 240 -21.08 34.71 16.05
CA SER A 240 -22.50 35.02 15.86
C SER A 240 -22.80 35.47 14.42
N ALA A 241 -21.93 36.29 13.82
CA ALA A 241 -22.06 36.70 12.42
C ALA A 241 -21.92 35.49 11.48
N LEU A 242 -20.88 34.68 11.68
CA LEU A 242 -20.62 33.49 10.87
C LEU A 242 -21.75 32.47 10.96
N ARG A 243 -22.35 32.32 12.15
CA ARG A 243 -23.51 31.45 12.38
C ARG A 243 -24.70 31.82 11.49
N ILE A 244 -24.98 33.12 11.37
CA ILE A 244 -26.09 33.65 10.57
C ILE A 244 -25.80 33.45 9.07
N ASP A 245 -24.58 33.76 8.64
CA ASP A 245 -24.25 33.78 7.21
C ASP A 245 -24.04 32.37 6.62
N PHE A 246 -23.49 31.43 7.41
CA PHE A 246 -23.13 30.08 6.96
C PHE A 246 -24.03 28.98 7.52
N ASN A 247 -25.26 29.31 7.93
CA ASN A 247 -26.27 28.34 8.35
C ASN A 247 -25.81 27.42 9.52
N GLY A 248 -25.28 28.02 10.59
CA GLY A 248 -25.34 27.51 11.96
C GLY A 248 -24.51 26.28 12.37
N ASP A 249 -24.40 25.23 11.55
CA ASP A 249 -23.97 23.88 12.01
C ASP A 249 -22.56 23.85 12.63
N LEU A 250 -21.63 24.66 12.13
CA LEU A 250 -20.24 24.72 12.63
C LEU A 250 -19.98 25.84 13.65
N PHE A 251 -20.80 26.88 13.64
CA PHE A 251 -20.56 28.13 14.37
C PHE A 251 -21.61 28.38 15.44
N VAL A 252 -22.05 27.32 16.10
CA VAL A 252 -23.08 27.41 17.14
C VAL A 252 -22.61 28.27 18.32
N ALA A 253 -21.43 27.96 18.86
CA ALA A 253 -20.71 28.77 19.85
C ALA A 253 -19.19 28.49 19.77
N PRO A 254 -18.33 29.40 20.27
CA PRO A 254 -16.92 29.06 20.49
C PRO A 254 -16.79 27.84 21.41
N CYS A 255 -15.90 26.90 21.07
CA CYS A 255 -15.68 25.64 21.81
C CYS A 255 -16.82 24.61 21.76
N SER A 256 -17.96 24.88 21.11
CA SER A 256 -19.06 23.92 21.02
C SER A 256 -19.76 23.94 19.67
N PHE A 257 -20.19 22.76 19.25
CA PHE A 257 -21.04 22.56 18.08
C PHE A 257 -22.50 22.27 18.49
N GLU A 258 -22.79 22.17 19.79
CA GLU A 258 -24.13 21.90 20.30
C GLU A 258 -24.79 23.20 20.79
N PRO A 259 -26.07 23.46 20.44
CA PRO A 259 -26.75 24.70 20.79
C PRO A 259 -27.13 24.82 22.27
N ASP A 260 -27.24 23.69 22.98
CA ASP A 260 -27.79 23.63 24.34
C ASP A 260 -26.72 23.38 25.43
N GLU A 261 -25.45 23.19 25.05
CA GLU A 261 -24.33 23.12 26.02
C GLU A 261 -23.85 24.51 26.40
N SER A 262 -23.61 24.76 27.70
CA SER A 262 -22.91 25.98 28.14
C SER A 262 -21.43 25.86 27.76
N PRO A 263 -20.93 26.58 26.75
CA PRO A 263 -19.54 26.44 26.31
C PRO A 263 -18.59 26.86 27.45
N PRO A 264 -17.40 26.25 27.56
CA PRO A 264 -16.43 26.63 28.56
C PRO A 264 -15.94 28.07 28.36
N ILE A 265 -15.60 28.73 29.47
CA ILE A 265 -15.18 30.14 29.47
C ILE A 265 -13.83 30.27 28.75
N ILE A 266 -13.83 31.04 27.66
CA ILE A 266 -12.62 31.41 26.94
C ILE A 266 -11.99 32.64 27.62
N GLY A 267 -10.66 32.70 27.69
CA GLY A 267 -9.92 33.85 28.21
C GLY A 267 -8.77 34.28 27.29
N PRO A 268 -8.12 35.43 27.60
CA PRO A 268 -7.00 35.96 26.81
C PRO A 268 -5.85 34.97 26.51
N PRO A 269 -5.46 34.05 27.44
CA PRO A 269 -4.44 33.05 27.14
C PRO A 269 -4.81 32.13 25.97
N HIS A 270 -6.09 31.77 25.84
CA HIS A 270 -6.57 30.94 24.72
C HIS A 270 -6.46 31.70 23.40
N LEU A 271 -6.87 32.98 23.37
CA LEU A 271 -6.77 33.82 22.18
C LEU A 271 -5.30 33.99 21.75
N HIS A 272 -4.37 34.09 22.70
CA HIS A 272 -2.95 34.16 22.39
C HIS A 272 -2.45 32.89 21.69
N VAL A 273 -2.82 31.70 22.17
CA VAL A 273 -2.48 30.43 21.51
C VAL A 273 -3.09 30.36 20.11
N LEU A 274 -4.37 30.70 19.95
CA LEU A 274 -5.02 30.73 18.64
C LEU A 274 -4.35 31.73 17.69
N SER A 275 -3.89 32.88 18.18
CA SER A 275 -3.21 33.87 17.36
C SER A 275 -1.88 33.34 16.83
N ARG A 276 -1.10 32.63 17.66
CA ARG A 276 0.18 32.00 17.28
C ARG A 276 -0.03 30.86 16.29
N PHE A 277 -1.05 30.02 16.55
CA PHE A 277 -1.47 28.98 15.60
C PHE A 277 -1.83 29.61 14.25
N ARG A 278 -2.78 30.55 14.21
CA ARG A 278 -3.23 31.18 12.95
C ARG A 278 -2.10 31.87 12.17
N ASP A 279 -1.15 32.50 12.87
CA ASP A 279 0.02 33.14 12.23
C ASP A 279 0.87 32.12 11.49
N GLY A 280 0.94 30.87 11.97
CA GLY A 280 1.67 29.76 11.33
C GLY A 280 3.20 29.91 11.32
N HIS A 281 3.71 31.08 11.72
CA HIS A 281 5.10 31.51 11.70
C HIS A 281 5.92 31.01 12.89
N GLU A 282 5.45 30.02 13.64
CA GLU A 282 6.14 29.54 14.83
C GLU A 282 6.07 28.01 14.90
N GLU A 283 7.21 27.39 15.20
CA GLU A 283 7.24 26.03 15.71
C GLU A 283 6.76 26.06 17.17
N MET A 284 5.48 25.74 17.37
CA MET A 284 4.80 25.91 18.67
C MET A 284 5.46 25.13 19.83
N GLY A 285 6.29 24.12 19.52
CA GLY A 285 7.06 23.33 20.50
C GLY A 285 8.39 23.95 20.93
N ALA A 286 9.16 24.50 19.99
CA ALA A 286 10.48 25.08 20.24
C ALA A 286 10.44 26.60 20.50
N GLY A 287 9.32 27.25 20.13
CA GLY A 287 9.22 28.72 20.12
C GLY A 287 10.04 29.37 18.99
N GLN A 288 10.53 28.56 18.05
CA GLN A 288 11.35 29.05 16.95
C GLN A 288 10.44 29.70 15.90
N MET A 289 10.71 30.96 15.60
CA MET A 289 9.98 31.69 14.57
C MET A 289 10.47 31.29 13.17
N HIS A 290 9.52 31.12 12.25
CA HIS A 290 9.69 30.93 10.82
C HIS A 290 8.99 32.08 10.09
N PHE A 291 9.67 32.75 9.17
CA PHE A 291 9.05 33.85 8.43
C PHE A 291 7.98 33.38 7.42
N TRP A 292 7.88 32.08 7.13
CA TRP A 292 6.81 31.47 6.33
C TRP A 292 6.06 30.45 7.18
N GLY A 293 4.74 30.64 7.28
CA GLY A 293 3.82 29.69 7.91
C GLY A 293 3.02 28.90 6.88
N TYR A 294 2.14 28.05 7.37
CA TYR A 294 1.15 27.41 6.51
C TYR A 294 0.07 28.42 6.10
N ASP A 295 -0.36 28.36 4.83
CA ASP A 295 -1.30 29.28 4.20
C ASP A 295 -2.49 28.50 3.62
N PHE A 296 -3.68 28.69 4.20
CA PHE A 296 -4.90 27.97 3.81
C PHE A 296 -5.42 28.36 2.43
N LYS A 297 -4.88 29.41 1.81
CA LYS A 297 -5.15 29.75 0.41
C LYS A 297 -4.69 28.64 -0.53
N HIS A 298 -3.55 28.04 -0.22
CA HIS A 298 -2.91 27.03 -1.08
C HIS A 298 -3.10 25.61 -0.58
N ILE A 299 -3.40 25.44 0.72
CA ILE A 299 -3.65 24.11 1.29
C ILE A 299 -4.96 23.55 0.75
N PRO A 300 -4.94 22.32 0.20
CA PRO A 300 -6.12 21.67 -0.34
C PRO A 300 -6.90 21.00 0.81
N ILE A 301 -8.23 20.91 0.68
CA ILE A 301 -9.12 20.37 1.72
C ILE A 301 -8.78 18.94 2.16
N GLU A 302 -8.19 18.19 1.25
CA GLU A 302 -7.73 16.85 1.47
C GLU A 302 -6.65 16.81 2.53
N LEU A 303 -5.70 17.74 2.47
CA LEU A 303 -4.60 17.84 3.42
C LEU A 303 -5.13 18.25 4.78
N ILE A 304 -6.06 19.20 4.80
CA ILE A 304 -6.81 19.59 5.99
C ILE A 304 -7.48 18.37 6.64
N SER A 305 -8.24 17.61 5.86
CA SER A 305 -8.95 16.42 6.35
C SER A 305 -7.95 15.41 6.91
N ALA A 306 -6.85 15.17 6.20
CA ALA A 306 -5.81 14.24 6.63
C ALA A 306 -5.09 14.68 7.91
N VAL A 307 -4.83 15.97 8.09
CA VAL A 307 -4.23 16.52 9.30
C VAL A 307 -5.18 16.44 10.47
N TYR A 308 -6.46 16.79 10.26
CA TYR A 308 -7.48 16.62 11.30
C TYR A 308 -7.58 15.18 11.76
N ASP A 309 -7.60 14.23 10.84
CA ASP A 309 -7.79 12.83 11.21
C ASP A 309 -6.64 12.31 12.07
N ARG A 310 -5.43 12.75 11.78
CA ARG A 310 -4.25 12.41 12.58
C ARG A 310 -4.30 13.09 13.95
N PHE A 311 -4.81 14.31 14.02
CA PHE A 311 -4.96 15.12 15.24
C PHE A 311 -6.06 14.59 16.17
N LEU A 312 -7.22 14.23 15.61
CA LEU A 312 -8.42 13.82 16.33
C LEU A 312 -8.41 12.36 16.75
N GLY A 313 -7.57 11.55 16.13
CA GLY A 313 -7.57 10.14 16.47
C GLY A 313 -7.21 9.96 17.96
N GLU A 314 -7.96 9.10 18.61
CA GLU A 314 -7.89 8.79 20.04
C GLU A 314 -6.49 8.37 20.49
N ARG A 315 -6.25 8.21 21.81
CA ARG A 315 -4.99 7.60 22.29
C ARG A 315 -4.79 6.25 21.60
N GLU A 316 -3.55 5.88 21.24
CA GLU A 316 -3.29 4.63 20.49
C GLU A 316 -3.94 3.37 21.09
N ALA A 317 -4.13 3.35 22.42
CA ALA A 317 -4.83 2.29 23.12
C ALA A 317 -6.33 2.22 22.74
N GLU A 318 -7.02 3.35 22.74
CA GLU A 318 -8.45 3.48 22.38
C GLU A 318 -8.65 3.21 20.87
N ARG A 319 -7.76 3.70 19.99
CA ARG A 319 -7.78 3.38 18.55
C ARG A 319 -7.68 1.88 18.28
N ARG A 320 -6.80 1.16 19.01
CA ARG A 320 -6.66 -0.31 18.88
C ARG A 320 -7.88 -1.06 19.42
N GLU A 321 -8.53 -0.55 20.46
CA GLU A 321 -9.75 -1.16 21.03
C GLU A 321 -10.97 -0.96 20.13
N ARG A 322 -11.09 0.22 19.49
CA ARG A 322 -12.18 0.54 18.56
C ARG A 322 -11.92 0.14 17.11
N GLY A 323 -10.68 -0.28 16.78
CA GLY A 323 -10.30 -0.71 15.43
C GLY A 323 -10.45 0.36 14.35
N ALA A 324 -10.45 1.63 14.76
CA ALA A 324 -10.52 2.80 13.90
C ALA A 324 -9.13 3.07 13.31
N TYR A 325 -8.89 2.52 12.11
CA TYR A 325 -7.67 2.75 11.35
C TYR A 325 -7.90 3.83 10.29
N TYR A 326 -7.13 4.91 10.38
CA TYR A 326 -7.22 6.03 9.44
C TYR A 326 -6.84 5.61 8.02
N THR A 327 -7.59 6.07 7.01
CA THR A 327 -7.29 5.80 5.60
C THR A 327 -6.43 6.93 5.03
N PRO A 328 -5.16 6.67 4.66
CA PRO A 328 -4.33 7.67 4.00
C PRO A 328 -4.97 8.18 2.70
N MET A 329 -4.81 9.47 2.42
CA MET A 329 -5.38 10.13 1.24
C MET A 329 -5.06 9.40 -0.07
N PHE A 330 -3.79 9.07 -0.33
CA PHE A 330 -3.38 8.38 -1.56
C PHE A 330 -4.07 7.03 -1.75
N LEU A 331 -4.38 6.33 -0.65
CA LEU A 331 -5.09 5.06 -0.69
C LEU A 331 -6.58 5.31 -0.96
N ALA A 332 -7.19 6.34 -0.36
CA ALA A 332 -8.56 6.74 -0.66
C ALA A 332 -8.72 7.13 -2.14
N ASP A 333 -7.75 7.88 -2.70
CA ASP A 333 -7.72 8.28 -4.11
C ASP A 333 -7.64 7.06 -5.04
N THR A 334 -6.78 6.11 -4.67
CA THR A 334 -6.68 4.82 -5.37
C THR A 334 -8.05 4.13 -5.38
N VAL A 335 -8.69 3.98 -4.22
CA VAL A 335 -10.00 3.30 -4.12
C VAL A 335 -11.07 4.02 -4.94
N VAL A 336 -11.22 5.34 -4.80
CA VAL A 336 -12.25 6.12 -5.51
C VAL A 336 -12.02 6.04 -7.02
N THR A 337 -10.78 6.11 -7.49
CA THR A 337 -10.44 5.94 -8.91
C THR A 337 -10.83 4.54 -9.40
N GLN A 338 -10.44 3.49 -8.67
CA GLN A 338 -10.79 2.12 -9.03
C GLN A 338 -12.30 1.87 -9.10
N VAL A 339 -13.05 2.49 -8.20
CA VAL A 339 -14.52 2.44 -8.22
C VAL A 339 -15.04 3.19 -9.44
N TRP A 340 -14.62 4.43 -9.61
CA TRP A 340 -15.09 5.33 -10.66
C TRP A 340 -14.92 4.73 -12.05
N ASP A 341 -13.78 4.11 -12.32
CA ASP A 341 -13.48 3.44 -13.59
C ASP A 341 -14.40 2.23 -13.84
N ALA A 342 -14.90 1.60 -12.78
CA ALA A 342 -15.82 0.47 -12.84
C ALA A 342 -17.31 0.87 -12.86
N LEU A 343 -17.64 2.16 -12.73
CA LEU A 343 -19.02 2.66 -12.78
C LEU A 343 -19.49 2.87 -14.23
N PRO A 344 -20.74 2.52 -14.56
CA PRO A 344 -21.35 2.94 -15.82
C PRO A 344 -21.63 4.44 -15.83
N ASP A 345 -21.68 5.06 -17.01
CA ASP A 345 -21.89 6.51 -17.16
C ASP A 345 -23.21 7.00 -16.53
N SER A 346 -24.25 6.17 -16.51
CA SER A 346 -25.52 6.48 -15.84
C SER A 346 -25.35 6.71 -14.33
N VAL A 347 -24.48 5.93 -13.67
CA VAL A 347 -24.17 6.06 -12.25
C VAL A 347 -23.22 7.22 -12.01
N ARG A 348 -22.27 7.49 -12.92
CA ARG A 348 -21.43 8.69 -12.83
C ARG A 348 -22.28 9.98 -12.89
N GLU A 349 -23.25 10.04 -13.81
CA GLU A 349 -24.11 11.23 -13.96
C GLU A 349 -25.13 11.38 -12.82
N LYS A 350 -25.75 10.30 -12.32
CA LYS A 350 -26.90 10.38 -11.38
C LYS A 350 -26.82 9.50 -10.12
N GLY A 351 -25.80 8.67 -9.98
CA GLY A 351 -25.68 7.71 -8.90
C GLY A 351 -25.49 8.31 -7.50
N GLU A 352 -25.95 7.60 -6.48
CA GLU A 352 -25.81 7.94 -5.07
C GLU A 352 -24.72 7.10 -4.39
N PHE A 353 -23.99 7.74 -3.46
CA PHE A 353 -22.82 7.21 -2.77
C PHE A 353 -23.07 7.17 -1.26
N LEU A 354 -22.68 6.08 -0.62
CA LEU A 354 -22.80 5.88 0.83
C LEU A 354 -21.49 5.39 1.43
N ASP A 355 -21.05 6.02 2.51
CA ASP A 355 -20.03 5.47 3.41
C ASP A 355 -20.65 5.06 4.75
N PRO A 356 -20.73 3.75 5.07
CA PRO A 356 -21.41 3.27 6.25
C PRO A 356 -20.60 3.42 7.55
N ALA A 357 -19.33 3.78 7.45
CA ALA A 357 -18.43 4.05 8.57
C ALA A 357 -17.53 5.22 8.18
N CYS A 358 -18.15 6.38 7.95
CA CYS A 358 -17.55 7.44 7.17
C CYS A 358 -16.34 8.10 7.84
N GLY A 359 -16.19 7.96 9.16
CA GLY A 359 -15.16 8.66 9.92
C GLY A 359 -15.20 10.15 9.58
N SER A 360 -14.07 10.66 9.11
CA SER A 360 -13.87 12.03 8.66
C SER A 360 -14.39 12.38 7.26
N GLY A 361 -15.03 11.43 6.57
CA GLY A 361 -15.68 11.67 5.29
C GLY A 361 -14.75 11.69 4.09
N ILE A 362 -13.49 11.26 4.19
CA ILE A 362 -12.51 11.32 3.07
C ILE A 362 -13.06 10.69 1.78
N PHE A 363 -13.71 9.53 1.84
CA PHE A 363 -14.29 8.89 0.65
C PHE A 363 -15.47 9.68 0.06
N LEU A 364 -16.26 10.33 0.90
CA LEU A 364 -17.41 11.13 0.47
C LEU A 364 -16.96 12.44 -0.18
N VAL A 365 -15.95 13.10 0.39
CA VAL A 365 -15.32 14.30 -0.18
C VAL A 365 -14.75 13.97 -1.56
N ARG A 366 -13.98 12.88 -1.68
CA ARG A 366 -13.42 12.45 -2.97
C ARG A 366 -14.47 12.08 -3.99
N SER A 367 -15.52 11.39 -3.57
CA SER A 367 -16.65 11.07 -4.45
C SER A 367 -17.35 12.33 -4.95
N PHE A 368 -17.59 13.32 -4.06
CA PHE A 368 -18.18 14.61 -4.43
C PHE A 368 -17.34 15.40 -5.44
N GLN A 369 -16.02 15.48 -5.22
CA GLN A 369 -15.10 16.12 -6.15
C GLN A 369 -15.14 15.44 -7.53
N ARG A 370 -15.16 14.10 -7.55
CA ARG A 370 -15.24 13.32 -8.79
C ARG A 370 -16.55 13.56 -9.55
N LEU A 371 -17.67 13.68 -8.84
CA LEU A 371 -18.96 14.07 -9.42
C LEU A 371 -18.90 15.46 -10.07
N CYS A 372 -18.26 16.44 -9.41
CA CYS A 372 -18.10 17.79 -9.96
C CYS A 372 -17.24 17.79 -11.22
N GLU A 373 -16.15 17.02 -11.24
CA GLU A 373 -15.29 16.91 -12.43
C GLU A 373 -15.97 16.21 -13.59
N HIS A 374 -16.77 15.18 -13.33
CA HIS A 374 -17.59 14.55 -14.37
C HIS A 374 -18.61 15.52 -14.95
N TRP A 375 -19.27 16.32 -14.10
CA TRP A 375 -20.24 17.33 -14.52
C TRP A 375 -19.61 18.34 -15.50
N ARG A 376 -18.36 18.75 -15.26
CA ARG A 376 -17.62 19.69 -16.12
C ARG A 376 -17.24 19.08 -17.47
N GLN A 377 -17.06 17.77 -17.55
CA GLN A 377 -16.73 17.09 -18.80
C GLN A 377 -17.93 16.92 -19.71
N THR A 378 -19.10 16.61 -19.13
CA THR A 378 -20.32 16.32 -19.90
C THR A 378 -21.07 17.59 -20.32
N ARG A 379 -20.60 18.78 -19.90
CA ARG A 379 -21.24 20.06 -20.16
C ARG A 379 -20.25 21.06 -20.76
N THR A 380 -20.80 22.07 -21.44
CA THR A 380 -20.02 23.12 -22.09
C THR A 380 -19.49 24.19 -21.14
N SER A 381 -20.01 24.25 -19.91
CA SER A 381 -19.59 25.24 -18.91
C SER A 381 -18.63 24.62 -17.90
N THR A 382 -17.58 25.36 -17.57
CA THR A 382 -16.62 25.00 -16.51
C THR A 382 -17.10 25.41 -15.11
N THR A 383 -18.05 26.33 -15.03
CA THR A 383 -18.62 26.83 -13.77
C THR A 383 -19.89 26.07 -13.40
N ILE A 384 -19.88 25.47 -12.22
CA ILE A 384 -21.02 24.71 -11.70
C ILE A 384 -21.95 25.67 -10.96
N ARG A 385 -23.24 25.69 -11.33
CA ARG A 385 -24.24 26.48 -10.61
C ARG A 385 -24.44 25.93 -9.19
N TRP A 386 -24.69 26.83 -8.23
CA TRP A 386 -24.92 26.48 -6.82
C TRP A 386 -25.99 25.39 -6.62
N THR A 387 -27.12 25.48 -7.33
CA THR A 387 -28.19 24.46 -7.26
C THR A 387 -27.73 23.07 -7.71
N SER A 388 -26.86 23.01 -8.72
CA SER A 388 -26.28 21.74 -9.20
C SER A 388 -25.28 21.18 -8.20
N LEU A 389 -24.49 22.04 -7.54
CA LEU A 389 -23.58 21.65 -6.46
C LEU A 389 -24.35 21.05 -5.28
N LEU A 390 -25.42 21.70 -4.82
CA LEU A 390 -26.28 21.17 -3.76
C LEU A 390 -26.93 19.84 -4.15
N SER A 391 -27.35 19.71 -5.41
CA SER A 391 -27.86 18.43 -5.93
C SER A 391 -26.80 17.33 -5.89
N MET A 392 -25.55 17.62 -6.26
CA MET A 392 -24.45 16.66 -6.17
C MET A 392 -24.08 16.32 -4.73
N LEU A 393 -24.07 17.30 -3.83
CA LEU A 393 -23.80 17.08 -2.41
C LEU A 393 -24.88 16.19 -1.77
N SER A 394 -26.15 16.32 -2.17
CA SER A 394 -27.22 15.47 -1.66
C SER A 394 -27.09 13.98 -2.04
N ARG A 395 -26.24 13.67 -3.03
CA ARG A 395 -25.98 12.30 -3.49
C ARG A 395 -24.90 11.58 -2.68
N VAL A 396 -24.15 12.27 -1.82
CA VAL A 396 -23.18 11.65 -0.91
C VAL A 396 -23.77 11.54 0.49
N ARG A 397 -23.74 10.35 1.09
CA ARG A 397 -24.33 10.06 2.41
C ARG A 397 -23.33 9.30 3.28
N GLY A 398 -23.41 9.48 4.59
CA GLY A 398 -22.48 8.87 5.54
C GLY A 398 -23.09 8.55 6.89
N PHE A 399 -22.62 7.46 7.50
CA PHE A 399 -22.93 7.09 8.89
C PHE A 399 -21.65 6.88 9.69
N ASP A 400 -21.62 7.35 10.93
CA ASP A 400 -20.59 6.99 11.90
C ASP A 400 -21.18 7.00 13.32
N LEU A 401 -20.54 6.26 14.23
CA LEU A 401 -20.92 6.22 15.65
C LEU A 401 -20.31 7.38 16.44
N ASN A 402 -19.19 7.94 15.99
CA ASN A 402 -18.48 9.00 16.67
C ASN A 402 -18.98 10.38 16.18
N PRO A 403 -19.66 11.18 17.02
CA PRO A 403 -20.15 12.50 16.62
C PRO A 403 -19.01 13.44 16.21
N GLY A 404 -17.84 13.37 16.85
CA GLY A 404 -16.67 14.14 16.47
C GLY A 404 -16.20 13.84 15.05
N ALA A 405 -16.17 12.57 14.65
CA ALA A 405 -15.80 12.16 13.29
C ALA A 405 -16.82 12.68 12.25
N VAL A 406 -18.12 12.54 12.52
CA VAL A 406 -19.17 13.08 11.65
C VAL A 406 -19.04 14.60 11.48
N ARG A 407 -18.64 15.34 12.54
CA ARG A 407 -18.48 16.81 12.46
C ARG A 407 -17.34 17.18 11.52
N VAL A 408 -16.26 16.41 11.53
CA VAL A 408 -15.14 16.58 10.60
C VAL A 408 -15.60 16.30 9.17
N ALA A 409 -16.36 15.23 8.96
CA ALA A 409 -16.92 14.93 7.64
C ALA A 409 -17.81 16.06 7.11
N VAL A 410 -18.64 16.67 7.97
CA VAL A 410 -19.44 17.86 7.62
C VAL A 410 -18.54 19.03 7.23
N PHE A 411 -17.55 19.35 8.07
CA PHE A 411 -16.56 20.38 7.80
C PHE A 411 -15.87 20.17 6.45
N SER A 412 -15.38 18.95 6.19
CA SER A 412 -14.63 18.63 4.98
C SER A 412 -15.49 18.73 3.73
N LEU A 413 -16.77 18.34 3.80
CA LEU A 413 -17.72 18.53 2.71
C LEU A 413 -18.07 20.01 2.47
N TYR A 414 -18.20 20.83 3.51
CA TYR A 414 -18.44 22.27 3.34
C TYR A 414 -17.28 22.96 2.64
N ILE A 415 -16.05 22.66 3.03
CA ILE A 415 -14.90 23.21 2.33
C ILE A 415 -14.88 22.72 0.88
N ALA A 416 -15.05 21.42 0.63
CA ALA A 416 -15.05 20.87 -0.72
C ALA A 416 -16.15 21.50 -1.61
N LEU A 417 -17.30 21.84 -1.02
CA LEU A 417 -18.39 22.56 -1.67
C LEU A 417 -18.00 24.00 -2.02
N LEU A 418 -17.45 24.74 -1.05
CA LEU A 418 -17.04 26.14 -1.24
C LEU A 418 -15.92 26.27 -2.28
N GLU A 419 -15.02 25.29 -2.39
CA GLU A 419 -13.97 25.26 -3.43
C GLU A 419 -14.51 25.19 -4.86
N GLN A 420 -15.76 24.77 -5.05
CA GLN A 420 -16.37 24.73 -6.37
C GLN A 420 -16.99 26.07 -6.79
N VAL A 421 -16.97 27.09 -5.93
CA VAL A 421 -17.63 28.38 -6.13
C VAL A 421 -16.61 29.52 -6.08
N ASN A 422 -16.75 30.50 -6.97
CA ASN A 422 -15.89 31.66 -6.98
C ASN A 422 -16.21 32.59 -5.77
N PRO A 423 -15.20 33.19 -5.10
CA PRO A 423 -15.42 34.08 -3.94
C PRO A 423 -16.43 35.23 -4.14
N PRO A 424 -16.50 35.91 -5.31
CA PRO A 424 -17.53 36.92 -5.57
C PRO A 424 -18.96 36.36 -5.51
N ASP A 425 -19.17 35.13 -6.00
CA ASP A 425 -20.48 34.46 -5.97
C ASP A 425 -20.84 34.07 -4.55
N ILE A 426 -19.88 33.60 -3.74
CA ILE A 426 -20.10 33.32 -2.31
C ILE A 426 -20.54 34.58 -1.56
N ARG A 427 -19.90 35.73 -1.81
CA ARG A 427 -20.32 37.02 -1.21
C ARG A 427 -21.73 37.42 -1.59
N GLN A 428 -22.16 37.13 -2.82
CA GLN A 428 -23.55 37.35 -3.23
C GLN A 428 -24.53 36.38 -2.54
N LEU A 429 -24.11 35.13 -2.33
CA LEU A 429 -24.90 34.16 -1.57
C LEU A 429 -25.04 34.58 -0.10
N ILE A 430 -23.96 35.04 0.54
CA ILE A 430 -23.99 35.55 1.93
C ILE A 430 -25.00 36.69 2.07
N LYS A 431 -25.02 37.65 1.11
CA LYS A 431 -26.03 38.73 1.11
C LYS A 431 -27.47 38.24 1.00
N LYS A 432 -27.71 37.03 0.47
CA LYS A 432 -29.03 36.40 0.40
C LYS A 432 -29.38 35.58 1.65
N GLY A 433 -28.43 35.40 2.57
CA GLY A 433 -28.57 34.64 3.82
C GLY A 433 -28.48 33.12 3.65
N ASN A 434 -28.06 32.42 4.72
CA ASN A 434 -27.99 30.96 4.86
C ASN A 434 -27.36 30.22 3.66
N VAL A 435 -26.04 30.35 3.50
CA VAL A 435 -25.34 29.80 2.34
C VAL A 435 -25.18 28.28 2.40
N LEU A 436 -24.65 27.72 3.50
CA LEU A 436 -24.35 26.29 3.56
C LEU A 436 -25.62 25.45 3.79
N PRO A 437 -25.75 24.27 3.13
CA PRO A 437 -26.87 23.38 3.36
C PRO A 437 -26.73 22.66 4.71
N GLU A 438 -27.84 22.29 5.37
CA GLU A 438 -27.78 21.39 6.53
C GLU A 438 -27.31 19.99 6.09
N VAL A 439 -26.08 19.62 6.48
CA VAL A 439 -25.47 18.31 6.16
C VAL A 439 -25.60 17.36 7.36
N TRP A 440 -25.39 17.88 8.57
CA TRP A 440 -25.53 17.11 9.81
C TRP A 440 -26.98 16.68 10.03
N GLY A 441 -27.20 15.41 10.37
CA GLY A 441 -28.52 14.83 10.58
C GLY A 441 -29.31 14.55 9.29
N LYS A 442 -28.84 14.99 8.13
CA LYS A 442 -29.46 14.75 6.82
C LYS A 442 -28.65 13.79 5.95
N THR A 443 -27.55 14.26 5.37
CA THR A 443 -26.66 13.44 4.52
C THR A 443 -25.63 12.70 5.36
N LEU A 444 -25.09 13.35 6.40
CA LEU A 444 -24.20 12.74 7.38
C LEU A 444 -24.93 12.59 8.71
N VAL A 445 -25.03 11.35 9.21
CA VAL A 445 -25.84 11.06 10.39
C VAL A 445 -25.01 10.29 11.41
N CYS A 446 -24.89 10.85 12.63
CA CYS A 446 -24.33 10.16 13.78
C CYS A 446 -25.28 9.05 14.23
N ARG A 447 -25.07 7.82 13.74
CA ARG A 447 -25.95 6.68 13.98
C ARG A 447 -25.23 5.37 13.68
N ASP A 448 -25.56 4.33 14.45
CA ASP A 448 -25.11 2.98 14.15
C ASP A 448 -25.63 2.53 12.79
N PHE A 449 -24.72 2.21 11.86
CA PHE A 449 -25.09 1.69 10.55
C PHE A 449 -25.98 0.45 10.67
N PHE A 450 -25.78 -0.43 11.66
CA PHE A 450 -26.59 -1.63 11.86
C PHE A 450 -28.06 -1.34 12.26
N ALA A 451 -28.35 -0.15 12.79
CA ALA A 451 -29.71 0.32 13.06
C ALA A 451 -30.41 0.96 11.85
N VAL A 452 -29.69 1.28 10.76
CA VAL A 452 -30.27 1.87 9.55
C VAL A 452 -31.09 0.85 8.77
N ASP A 453 -32.31 1.21 8.37
CA ASP A 453 -33.14 0.38 7.49
C ASP A 453 -32.56 0.37 6.06
N ALA A 454 -32.33 -0.83 5.54
CA ALA A 454 -31.79 -1.05 4.19
C ALA A 454 -32.81 -0.78 3.07
N THR A 455 -34.11 -0.82 3.35
CA THR A 455 -35.16 -0.58 2.36
C THR A 455 -35.38 0.91 2.09
N ALA A 456 -35.13 1.75 3.10
CA ALA A 456 -35.29 3.21 3.01
C ALA A 456 -34.07 3.94 2.42
N ALA A 457 -32.92 3.27 2.32
CA ALA A 457 -31.64 3.90 1.93
C ALA A 457 -30.88 3.08 0.89
N LYS A 458 -31.48 2.93 -0.31
CA LYS A 458 -30.86 2.26 -1.47
C LYS A 458 -30.00 3.22 -2.28
N VAL A 459 -28.74 2.86 -2.52
CA VAL A 459 -27.73 3.65 -3.26
C VAL A 459 -27.08 2.83 -4.38
N ASP A 460 -26.35 3.50 -5.27
CA ASP A 460 -25.62 2.85 -6.36
C ASP A 460 -24.21 2.42 -5.94
N VAL A 461 -23.57 3.20 -5.06
CA VAL A 461 -22.21 2.94 -4.62
C VAL A 461 -22.14 2.95 -3.10
N VAL A 462 -21.62 1.88 -2.51
CA VAL A 462 -21.20 1.86 -1.12
C VAL A 462 -19.67 1.84 -1.09
N ILE A 463 -19.04 2.80 -0.44
CA ILE A 463 -17.57 2.96 -0.42
C ILE A 463 -17.11 3.25 1.00
N GLY A 464 -15.96 2.73 1.43
CA GLY A 464 -15.48 3.03 2.78
C GLY A 464 -14.33 2.14 3.27
N ASN A 465 -13.92 2.39 4.51
CA ASN A 465 -13.01 1.54 5.27
C ASN A 465 -13.69 1.11 6.58
N PRO A 466 -14.48 0.01 6.56
CA PRO A 466 -15.16 -0.48 7.76
C PRO A 466 -14.18 -0.81 8.90
N PRO A 467 -14.61 -0.77 10.18
CA PRO A 467 -13.73 -1.03 11.32
C PRO A 467 -13.18 -2.46 11.35
N TRP A 468 -11.90 -2.60 11.74
CA TRP A 468 -11.19 -3.90 11.79
C TRP A 468 -11.10 -4.45 13.23
N THR A 469 -12.22 -4.48 13.95
CA THR A 469 -12.27 -5.03 15.33
C THR A 469 -12.65 -6.50 15.35
N SER A 470 -12.16 -7.25 16.33
CA SER A 470 -12.49 -8.68 16.54
C SER A 470 -13.00 -8.93 17.97
N ARG A 471 -13.16 -10.20 18.39
CA ARG A 471 -13.78 -10.68 19.66
C ARG A 471 -13.44 -9.96 20.98
N ARG A 472 -12.44 -9.07 21.02
CA ARG A 472 -11.98 -8.35 22.22
C ARG A 472 -12.56 -6.93 22.37
N GLY A 473 -13.50 -6.52 21.51
CA GLY A 473 -14.17 -5.21 21.60
C GLY A 473 -15.40 -5.16 22.52
N PRO A 474 -16.04 -3.98 22.69
CA PRO A 474 -17.30 -3.79 23.43
C PRO A 474 -18.45 -4.67 22.89
N SER A 475 -19.64 -4.66 23.52
CA SER A 475 -20.81 -5.34 22.96
C SER A 475 -21.19 -4.71 21.60
N ARG A 476 -20.93 -5.42 20.50
CA ARG A 476 -21.07 -4.90 19.14
C ARG A 476 -22.38 -5.33 18.49
N SER A 477 -23.15 -4.35 18.00
CA SER A 477 -24.41 -4.56 17.27
C SER A 477 -24.24 -5.41 15.99
N SER A 478 -23.07 -5.32 15.36
CA SER A 478 -22.65 -6.13 14.20
C SER A 478 -22.78 -7.64 14.45
N ILE A 479 -22.43 -8.11 15.65
CA ILE A 479 -22.49 -9.53 16.04
C ILE A 479 -23.94 -9.98 16.13
N THR A 480 -24.77 -9.22 16.86
CA THR A 480 -26.20 -9.50 17.03
C THR A 480 -26.90 -9.53 15.68
N TRP A 481 -26.63 -8.53 14.83
CA TRP A 481 -27.21 -8.42 13.49
C TRP A 481 -26.86 -9.61 12.59
N CYS A 482 -25.60 -10.07 12.61
CA CYS A 482 -25.17 -11.25 11.85
C CYS A 482 -25.78 -12.55 12.39
N ALA A 483 -25.87 -12.68 13.72
CA ALA A 483 -26.44 -13.86 14.38
C ALA A 483 -27.92 -14.05 14.03
N GLU A 484 -28.73 -12.99 14.12
CA GLU A 484 -30.15 -12.99 13.72
C GLU A 484 -30.35 -13.43 12.27
N ARG A 485 -29.43 -13.06 11.38
CA ARG A 485 -29.48 -13.34 9.93
C ARG A 485 -28.73 -14.60 9.52
N LYS A 486 -28.13 -15.33 10.47
CA LYS A 486 -27.32 -16.54 10.21
C LYS A 486 -26.23 -16.28 9.16
N LEU A 487 -25.55 -15.15 9.27
CA LEU A 487 -24.46 -14.73 8.41
C LEU A 487 -23.11 -15.06 9.06
N PRO A 488 -22.14 -15.61 8.31
CA PRO A 488 -20.84 -15.95 8.87
C PRO A 488 -20.03 -14.68 9.16
N MET A 489 -19.43 -14.63 10.35
CA MET A 489 -18.56 -13.53 10.80
C MET A 489 -17.27 -14.12 11.38
N PRO A 490 -16.31 -14.55 10.52
CA PRO A 490 -15.03 -15.10 10.96
C PRO A 490 -14.34 -14.18 11.97
N LEU A 491 -13.78 -14.78 13.03
CA LEU A 491 -13.18 -14.07 14.17
C LEU A 491 -14.07 -12.99 14.83
N GLN A 492 -15.38 -13.00 14.55
CA GLN A 492 -16.31 -11.91 14.85
C GLN A 492 -15.73 -10.56 14.42
N GLU A 493 -15.19 -10.48 13.20
CA GLU A 493 -14.60 -9.27 12.66
C GLU A 493 -15.67 -8.35 12.03
N ASP A 494 -15.74 -7.07 12.45
CA ASP A 494 -16.82 -6.15 12.06
C ASP A 494 -16.91 -5.94 10.55
N ALA A 495 -15.76 -5.87 9.88
CA ALA A 495 -15.68 -5.72 8.43
C ALA A 495 -16.53 -6.74 7.65
N TRP A 496 -16.69 -7.98 8.15
CA TRP A 496 -17.61 -8.97 7.56
C TRP A 496 -19.07 -8.57 7.67
N ALA A 497 -19.49 -8.08 8.84
CA ALA A 497 -20.87 -7.62 9.06
C ALA A 497 -21.21 -6.42 8.16
N PHE A 498 -20.29 -5.45 8.03
CA PHE A 498 -20.44 -4.34 7.10
C PHE A 498 -20.52 -4.81 5.65
N THR A 499 -19.69 -5.77 5.24
CA THR A 499 -19.73 -6.39 3.90
C THR A 499 -21.11 -6.97 3.58
N TRP A 500 -21.69 -7.73 4.52
CA TRP A 500 -23.02 -8.31 4.33
C TRP A 500 -24.13 -7.26 4.31
N LYS A 501 -24.07 -6.28 5.21
CA LYS A 501 -25.10 -5.26 5.31
C LYS A 501 -25.06 -4.30 4.12
N ALA A 502 -23.88 -3.93 3.63
CA ALA A 502 -23.71 -3.05 2.46
C ALA A 502 -24.45 -3.58 1.22
N MET A 503 -24.43 -4.90 0.98
CA MET A 503 -25.19 -5.52 -0.12
C MET A 503 -26.70 -5.27 -0.04
N LEU A 504 -27.25 -5.13 1.16
CA LEU A 504 -28.67 -4.81 1.35
C LEU A 504 -28.99 -3.35 1.01
N HIS A 505 -28.02 -2.44 1.01
CA HIS A 505 -28.19 -1.04 0.63
C HIS A 505 -27.99 -0.79 -0.86
N LEU A 506 -27.57 -1.79 -1.65
CA LEU A 506 -27.34 -1.61 -3.08
C LEU A 506 -28.61 -1.70 -3.92
N ARG A 507 -28.67 -0.85 -4.95
CA ARG A 507 -29.53 -0.99 -6.14
C ARG A 507 -29.01 -2.14 -7.03
N SER A 508 -29.80 -2.59 -8.01
CA SER A 508 -29.53 -3.78 -8.84
C SER A 508 -28.15 -3.78 -9.50
N ASP A 509 -27.71 -2.62 -10.01
CA ASP A 509 -26.47 -2.48 -10.76
C ASP A 509 -25.32 -1.83 -9.95
N GLY A 510 -25.58 -1.62 -8.66
CA GLY A 510 -24.66 -0.96 -7.76
C GLY A 510 -23.42 -1.80 -7.42
N CYS A 511 -22.46 -1.17 -6.75
CA CYS A 511 -21.29 -1.85 -6.22
C CYS A 511 -20.89 -1.37 -4.83
N VAL A 512 -20.31 -2.28 -4.06
CA VAL A 512 -19.56 -2.00 -2.84
C VAL A 512 -18.08 -1.99 -3.17
N ALA A 513 -17.35 -1.07 -2.55
CA ALA A 513 -15.90 -1.02 -2.58
C ALA A 513 -15.36 -0.74 -1.19
N PHE A 514 -14.77 -1.75 -0.56
CA PHE A 514 -14.24 -1.63 0.79
C PHE A 514 -12.75 -1.93 0.86
N LEU A 515 -12.06 -1.14 1.69
CA LEU A 515 -10.78 -1.53 2.27
C LEU A 515 -11.04 -2.49 3.44
N LEU A 516 -10.50 -3.70 3.33
CA LEU A 516 -10.77 -4.83 4.22
C LEU A 516 -9.46 -5.48 4.68
N PRO A 517 -9.44 -6.17 5.83
CA PRO A 517 -8.26 -6.92 6.28
C PRO A 517 -7.92 -8.06 5.31
N ALA A 518 -6.75 -8.01 4.67
CA ALA A 518 -6.32 -9.04 3.72
C ALA A 518 -6.26 -10.43 4.37
N MET A 519 -5.81 -10.52 5.63
CA MET A 519 -5.81 -11.78 6.37
C MET A 519 -7.22 -12.32 6.58
N GLY A 520 -8.19 -11.48 6.95
CA GLY A 520 -9.57 -11.90 7.20
C GLY A 520 -10.31 -12.33 5.93
N PHE A 521 -10.08 -11.60 4.83
CA PHE A 521 -10.86 -11.75 3.59
C PHE A 521 -10.18 -12.50 2.46
N LEU A 522 -8.85 -12.67 2.48
CA LEU A 522 -8.12 -13.32 1.39
C LEU A 522 -7.31 -14.54 1.87
N HIS A 523 -6.57 -14.45 2.97
CA HIS A 523 -5.52 -15.44 3.27
C HIS A 523 -5.84 -16.46 4.36
N ASN A 524 -6.70 -16.13 5.32
CA ASN A 524 -7.02 -17.06 6.41
C ASN A 524 -7.76 -18.30 5.88
N HIS A 525 -7.17 -19.47 6.02
CA HIS A 525 -7.70 -20.72 5.46
C HIS A 525 -8.47 -21.58 6.48
N SER A 526 -8.84 -21.05 7.64
CA SER A 526 -9.75 -21.76 8.56
C SER A 526 -11.12 -21.98 7.92
N ASP A 527 -11.78 -23.09 8.25
CA ASP A 527 -13.05 -23.49 7.63
C ASP A 527 -14.12 -22.40 7.68
N VAL A 528 -14.21 -21.67 8.80
CA VAL A 528 -15.15 -20.56 8.98
C VAL A 528 -14.85 -19.41 8.00
N SER A 529 -13.58 -19.05 7.83
CA SER A 529 -13.15 -18.00 6.90
C SER A 529 -13.33 -18.43 5.44
N VAL A 530 -13.02 -19.69 5.11
CA VAL A 530 -13.24 -20.27 3.77
C VAL A 530 -14.72 -20.30 3.43
N ALA A 531 -15.58 -20.71 4.35
CA ALA A 531 -17.02 -20.73 4.17
C ALA A 531 -17.59 -19.31 3.97
N ALA A 532 -17.13 -18.33 4.74
CA ALA A 532 -17.54 -16.93 4.59
C ALA A 532 -17.14 -16.36 3.21
N ARG A 533 -15.88 -16.54 2.79
CA ARG A 533 -15.41 -16.15 1.44
C ARG A 533 -16.20 -16.85 0.34
N SER A 534 -16.38 -18.16 0.46
CA SER A 534 -17.11 -18.95 -0.54
C SER A 534 -18.56 -18.47 -0.68
N ARG A 535 -19.20 -18.12 0.45
CA ARG A 535 -20.53 -17.49 0.45
C ARG A 535 -20.51 -16.14 -0.25
N LEU A 536 -19.54 -15.26 0.05
CA LEU A 536 -19.42 -13.95 -0.59
C LEU A 536 -19.27 -14.07 -2.12
N ILE A 537 -18.37 -14.93 -2.60
CA ILE A 537 -18.14 -15.18 -4.03
C ILE A 537 -19.36 -15.86 -4.68
N ALA A 538 -20.18 -16.59 -3.91
CA ALA A 538 -21.42 -17.18 -4.43
C ALA A 538 -22.56 -16.16 -4.53
N THR A 539 -22.71 -15.27 -3.55
CA THR A 539 -23.87 -14.36 -3.43
C THR A 539 -23.62 -12.96 -3.98
N ALA A 540 -22.37 -12.60 -4.25
CA ALA A 540 -21.98 -11.34 -4.85
C ALA A 540 -21.16 -11.58 -6.12
N ARG A 541 -21.21 -10.62 -7.04
CA ARG A 541 -20.34 -10.58 -8.21
C ARG A 541 -19.12 -9.73 -7.89
N VAL A 542 -18.03 -10.40 -7.52
CA VAL A 542 -16.72 -9.75 -7.33
C VAL A 542 -16.24 -9.24 -8.69
N ARG A 543 -15.87 -7.96 -8.77
CA ARG A 543 -15.33 -7.32 -9.98
C ARG A 543 -13.81 -7.25 -9.93
N ARG A 544 -13.27 -6.85 -8.76
CA ARG A 544 -11.83 -6.65 -8.56
C ARG A 544 -11.43 -6.90 -7.12
N VAL A 545 -10.24 -7.46 -6.94
CA VAL A 545 -9.51 -7.56 -5.67
C VAL A 545 -8.15 -6.95 -5.88
N VAL A 546 -7.79 -5.94 -5.08
CA VAL A 546 -6.43 -5.40 -5.00
C VAL A 546 -5.85 -5.79 -3.65
N ASN A 547 -4.84 -6.64 -3.64
CA ASN A 547 -4.20 -7.16 -2.43
C ASN A 547 -2.96 -6.33 -2.09
N PHE A 548 -3.08 -5.46 -1.09
CA PHE A 548 -1.98 -4.62 -0.64
C PHE A 548 -1.13 -5.26 0.46
N ALA A 549 -1.17 -6.58 0.62
CA ALA A 549 -0.43 -7.26 1.68
C ALA A 549 1.08 -7.00 1.60
N ASP A 550 1.66 -6.89 0.42
CA ASP A 550 3.08 -6.57 0.25
C ASP A 550 3.43 -5.14 0.69
N LEU A 551 2.45 -4.24 0.73
CA LEU A 551 2.62 -2.83 1.11
C LEU A 551 2.37 -2.57 2.61
N ARG A 552 2.13 -3.62 3.41
CA ARG A 552 1.64 -3.56 4.80
C ARG A 552 2.35 -2.54 5.70
N PHE A 553 3.67 -2.38 5.59
CA PHE A 553 4.45 -1.47 6.45
C PHE A 553 4.55 -0.04 5.91
N GLN A 554 4.02 0.21 4.71
CA GLN A 554 4.15 1.46 3.98
C GLN A 554 2.81 2.15 3.77
N LEU A 555 1.69 1.41 3.88
CA LEU A 555 0.36 1.97 3.70
C LEU A 555 -0.09 2.84 4.89
N PHE A 556 -0.10 2.30 6.10
CA PHE A 556 -0.67 2.98 7.26
C PHE A 556 0.41 3.46 8.22
N ASP A 557 0.33 4.73 8.62
CA ASP A 557 1.20 5.29 9.66
C ASP A 557 0.88 4.65 11.03
N GLY A 558 1.83 3.92 11.61
CA GLY A 558 1.70 3.32 12.95
C GLY A 558 0.85 2.05 13.06
N ALA A 559 0.15 1.64 12.00
CA ALA A 559 -0.63 0.40 11.97
C ALA A 559 0.01 -0.67 11.08
N VAL A 560 0.27 -1.83 11.67
CA VAL A 560 0.97 -2.93 10.99
C VAL A 560 -0.06 -4.00 10.59
N ARG A 561 -0.84 -3.73 9.53
CA ARG A 561 -1.93 -4.61 9.04
C ARG A 561 -1.97 -4.65 7.51
N ALA A 562 -2.11 -5.85 6.95
CA ALA A 562 -2.28 -6.03 5.51
C ALA A 562 -3.72 -5.71 5.09
N ALA A 563 -3.88 -4.89 4.06
CA ALA A 563 -5.17 -4.44 3.54
C ALA A 563 -5.46 -5.02 2.15
N ALA A 564 -6.73 -5.06 1.79
CA ALA A 564 -7.19 -5.38 0.45
C ALA A 564 -8.36 -4.47 0.07
N LEU A 565 -8.40 -3.99 -1.17
CA LEU A 565 -9.60 -3.41 -1.77
C LEU A 565 -10.39 -4.52 -2.45
N ILE A 566 -11.66 -4.67 -2.10
CA ILE A 566 -12.57 -5.60 -2.78
C ILE A 566 -13.74 -4.81 -3.35
N ILE A 567 -13.91 -4.86 -4.67
CA ILE A 567 -15.04 -4.28 -5.39
C ILE A 567 -15.99 -5.41 -5.81
N PHE A 568 -17.23 -5.36 -5.37
CA PHE A 568 -18.24 -6.39 -5.61
C PHE A 568 -19.63 -5.78 -5.70
N GLY A 569 -20.57 -6.47 -6.34
CA GLY A 569 -21.96 -6.01 -6.44
C GLY A 569 -22.96 -7.17 -6.40
N PRO A 570 -24.25 -6.90 -6.64
CA PRO A 570 -25.28 -7.94 -6.68
C PRO A 570 -24.94 -9.01 -7.71
N ALA A 571 -25.11 -10.28 -7.33
CA ALA A 571 -25.00 -11.40 -8.25
C ALA A 571 -26.35 -11.67 -8.93
N PRO A 572 -26.39 -11.88 -10.25
CA PRO A 572 -27.58 -12.42 -10.92
C PRO A 572 -27.95 -13.78 -10.34
N ALA A 573 -29.25 -14.09 -10.28
CA ALA A 573 -29.72 -15.41 -9.89
C ALA A 573 -29.14 -16.49 -10.80
N GLY A 574 -28.55 -17.54 -10.23
CA GLY A 574 -27.96 -18.65 -10.99
C GLY A 574 -26.67 -18.30 -11.76
N GLN A 575 -25.91 -17.28 -11.34
CA GLN A 575 -24.71 -16.86 -12.08
C GLN A 575 -23.72 -18.03 -12.31
N PRO A 576 -23.21 -18.21 -13.54
CA PRO A 576 -22.15 -19.18 -13.82
C PRO A 576 -20.82 -18.74 -13.18
N ALA A 577 -19.81 -19.61 -13.27
CA ALA A 577 -18.46 -19.24 -12.90
C ALA A 577 -18.00 -18.01 -13.71
N TYR A 578 -17.63 -16.94 -13.02
CA TYR A 578 -17.13 -15.70 -13.59
C TYR A 578 -15.66 -15.47 -13.25
N ARG A 579 -15.00 -14.61 -14.03
CA ARG A 579 -13.63 -14.12 -13.84
C ARG A 579 -13.68 -12.71 -13.24
N PHE A 580 -12.72 -12.40 -12.37
CA PHE A 580 -12.56 -11.06 -11.78
C PHE A 580 -11.08 -10.70 -11.71
N ASP A 581 -10.80 -9.40 -11.66
CA ASP A 581 -9.45 -8.86 -11.60
C ASP A 581 -8.81 -9.16 -10.24
N TYR A 582 -7.54 -9.60 -10.24
CA TYR A 582 -6.74 -9.77 -9.04
C TYR A 582 -5.39 -9.08 -9.19
N TRP A 583 -5.20 -8.00 -8.46
CA TRP A 583 -4.01 -7.15 -8.54
C TRP A 583 -3.24 -7.19 -7.22
N ALA A 584 -1.92 -7.23 -7.28
CA ALA A 584 -1.05 -7.37 -6.13
C ALA A 584 0.12 -6.37 -6.24
N PRO A 585 -0.10 -5.05 -6.02
CA PRO A 585 0.98 -4.07 -6.14
C PRO A 585 2.13 -4.40 -5.17
N LYS A 586 3.36 -4.27 -5.67
CA LYS A 586 4.59 -4.50 -4.90
C LYS A 586 5.20 -3.20 -4.43
N ALA A 587 5.85 -3.24 -3.29
CA ALA A 587 6.51 -2.05 -2.77
C ALA A 587 7.61 -1.57 -3.74
N ASP A 588 7.70 -0.25 -3.92
CA ASP A 588 8.64 0.41 -4.81
C ASP A 588 9.18 1.73 -4.22
N LEU A 589 10.08 2.38 -4.95
CA LEU A 589 10.70 3.65 -4.53
C LEU A 589 9.69 4.81 -4.43
N ASN A 590 8.64 4.82 -5.26
CA ASN A 590 7.64 5.88 -5.28
C ASN A 590 6.74 5.87 -4.03
N LEU A 591 6.35 4.69 -3.55
CA LEU A 591 5.53 4.58 -2.35
C LEU A 591 6.24 5.15 -1.12
N LYS A 592 7.56 4.91 -0.99
CA LYS A 592 8.37 5.33 0.16
C LYS A 592 8.41 6.85 0.37
N VAL A 593 8.53 7.62 -0.70
CA VAL A 593 8.75 9.08 -0.62
C VAL A 593 7.47 9.87 -0.93
N LYS A 594 6.68 9.40 -1.90
CA LYS A 594 5.50 10.14 -2.38
C LYS A 594 4.18 9.62 -1.89
N ARG A 595 4.17 8.45 -1.25
CA ARG A 595 2.95 7.72 -0.97
C ARG A 595 2.14 7.43 -2.25
N LEU A 596 2.82 7.12 -3.36
CA LEU A 596 2.17 6.72 -4.61
C LEU A 596 2.22 5.20 -4.77
N ILE A 597 1.07 4.55 -4.99
CA ILE A 597 1.02 3.11 -5.26
C ILE A 597 1.14 2.90 -6.76
N THR A 598 2.33 2.52 -7.24
CA THR A 598 2.48 2.11 -8.63
C THR A 598 1.97 0.68 -8.83
N LEU A 599 1.42 0.42 -10.01
CA LEU A 599 0.92 -0.89 -10.38
C LEU A 599 1.45 -1.25 -11.75
N SER A 600 2.40 -2.19 -11.79
CA SER A 600 2.91 -2.69 -13.05
C SER A 600 1.98 -3.75 -13.62
N SER A 601 2.06 -4.01 -14.92
CA SER A 601 1.28 -5.06 -15.59
C SER A 601 1.56 -6.46 -15.05
N ALA A 602 2.80 -6.76 -14.67
CA ALA A 602 3.18 -8.03 -14.02
C ALA A 602 2.47 -8.26 -12.68
N ASP A 603 1.97 -7.19 -12.04
CA ASP A 603 1.22 -7.25 -10.78
C ASP A 603 -0.29 -7.40 -10.99
N LYS A 604 -0.76 -7.40 -12.25
CA LYS A 604 -2.17 -7.55 -12.63
C LYS A 604 -2.41 -8.97 -13.16
N SER A 605 -3.35 -9.67 -12.55
CA SER A 605 -3.78 -10.98 -12.99
C SER A 605 -5.30 -11.12 -12.86
N PHE A 606 -5.81 -12.33 -13.01
CA PHE A 606 -7.22 -12.63 -12.88
C PHE A 606 -7.43 -13.95 -12.15
N ILE A 607 -8.56 -14.06 -11.45
CA ILE A 607 -8.97 -15.29 -10.76
C ILE A 607 -10.39 -15.64 -11.20
N THR A 608 -10.67 -16.94 -11.33
CA THR A 608 -12.03 -17.43 -11.54
C THR A 608 -12.70 -17.69 -10.19
N SER A 609 -13.99 -17.36 -10.09
CA SER A 609 -14.82 -17.67 -8.92
C SER A 609 -14.83 -19.16 -8.57
N LYS A 610 -14.67 -20.05 -9.56
CA LYS A 610 -14.50 -21.51 -9.34
C LYS A 610 -13.18 -21.80 -8.63
N ALA A 611 -12.06 -21.26 -9.12
CA ALA A 611 -10.76 -21.46 -8.50
C ALA A 611 -10.69 -20.86 -7.08
N ALA A 612 -11.27 -19.67 -6.87
CA ALA A 612 -11.34 -19.03 -5.56
C ALA A 612 -12.17 -19.79 -4.52
N LYS A 613 -13.11 -20.63 -4.96
CA LYS A 613 -13.87 -21.54 -4.07
C LYS A 613 -13.15 -22.87 -3.85
N ALA A 614 -12.43 -23.36 -4.84
CA ALA A 614 -11.74 -24.66 -4.80
C ALA A 614 -10.43 -24.62 -4.02
N ASP A 615 -9.69 -23.51 -4.12
CA ASP A 615 -8.38 -23.33 -3.49
C ASP A 615 -8.42 -22.22 -2.43
N PRO A 616 -8.44 -22.55 -1.12
CA PRO A 616 -8.43 -21.59 -0.02
C PRO A 616 -7.27 -20.60 -0.01
N LEU A 617 -6.15 -20.94 -0.66
CA LEU A 617 -4.89 -20.18 -0.65
C LEU A 617 -4.62 -19.47 -1.98
N ILE A 618 -5.52 -19.53 -2.97
CA ILE A 618 -5.23 -18.98 -4.30
C ILE A 618 -4.83 -17.50 -4.28
N PHE A 619 -5.47 -16.69 -3.42
CA PHE A 619 -5.12 -15.27 -3.25
C PHE A 619 -3.70 -15.13 -2.68
N LYS A 620 -3.32 -15.96 -1.71
CA LYS A 620 -1.98 -15.95 -1.14
C LYS A 620 -0.92 -16.37 -2.15
N ARG A 621 -1.19 -17.39 -2.96
CA ARG A 621 -0.28 -17.86 -4.02
C ARG A 621 -0.08 -16.78 -5.07
N ARG A 622 -1.17 -16.23 -5.61
CA ARG A 622 -1.16 -15.17 -6.63
C ARG A 622 -0.59 -13.83 -6.15
N LEU A 623 -0.28 -13.67 -4.86
CA LEU A 623 0.42 -12.48 -4.36
C LEU A 623 1.80 -12.30 -5.02
N TRP A 624 2.55 -13.39 -5.18
CA TRP A 624 3.90 -13.37 -5.76
C TRP A 624 4.17 -14.49 -6.78
N MET A 625 3.29 -15.50 -6.90
CA MET A 625 3.47 -16.63 -7.81
C MET A 625 3.06 -16.27 -9.25
N SER A 626 4.02 -16.38 -10.16
CA SER A 626 3.83 -16.35 -11.62
C SER A 626 3.30 -17.69 -12.16
N GLU A 627 2.94 -17.76 -13.45
CA GLU A 627 2.47 -19.00 -14.07
C GLU A 627 3.54 -20.13 -14.11
N PRO A 628 4.81 -19.87 -14.47
CA PRO A 628 5.86 -20.90 -14.38
C PRO A 628 6.04 -21.45 -12.96
N GLU A 629 6.01 -20.57 -11.95
CA GLU A 629 6.04 -20.98 -10.54
C GLU A 629 4.82 -21.80 -10.15
N GLY A 630 3.64 -21.51 -10.71
CA GLY A 630 2.45 -22.32 -10.52
C GLY A 630 2.60 -23.75 -11.03
N LYS A 631 3.29 -23.96 -12.16
CA LYS A 631 3.59 -25.31 -12.69
C LYS A 631 4.50 -26.08 -11.73
N LEU A 632 5.61 -25.46 -11.29
CA LEU A 632 6.53 -26.05 -10.30
C LEU A 632 5.83 -26.33 -8.97
N PHE A 633 4.99 -25.42 -8.51
CA PHE A 633 4.24 -25.58 -7.27
C PHE A 633 3.29 -26.79 -7.36
N ASN A 634 2.60 -26.96 -8.48
CA ASN A 634 1.72 -28.11 -8.72
C ASN A 634 2.50 -29.43 -8.80
N TYR A 635 3.68 -29.42 -9.44
CA TYR A 635 4.58 -30.58 -9.46
C TYR A 635 4.95 -31.01 -8.02
N LEU A 636 5.44 -30.07 -7.20
CA LEU A 636 5.81 -30.36 -5.82
C LEU A 636 4.60 -30.73 -4.94
N SER A 637 3.43 -30.12 -5.18
CA SER A 637 2.19 -30.42 -4.46
C SER A 637 1.62 -31.80 -4.77
N GLY A 638 2.03 -32.41 -5.89
CA GLY A 638 1.62 -33.76 -6.28
C GLY A 638 2.25 -34.87 -5.44
N PHE A 639 3.32 -34.57 -4.70
CA PHE A 639 4.03 -35.54 -3.86
C PHE A 639 3.35 -35.77 -2.51
N THR A 640 3.72 -36.90 -1.89
CA THR A 640 3.30 -37.24 -0.52
C THR A 640 3.68 -36.14 0.47
N ARG A 641 2.73 -35.77 1.33
CA ARG A 641 2.85 -34.69 2.32
C ARG A 641 3.21 -35.24 3.69
N LEU A 642 3.78 -34.38 4.53
CA LEU A 642 4.12 -34.72 5.92
C LEU A 642 2.92 -35.16 6.76
N ASP A 643 1.71 -34.68 6.48
CA ASP A 643 0.47 -35.02 7.19
C ASP A 643 0.10 -36.52 7.10
N GLN A 644 0.63 -37.26 6.12
CA GLN A 644 0.49 -38.71 6.03
C GLN A 644 1.36 -39.47 7.04
N LEU A 645 2.42 -38.83 7.54
CA LEU A 645 3.37 -39.41 8.50
C LEU A 645 3.18 -38.82 9.91
N VAL A 646 2.93 -37.52 9.99
CA VAL A 646 3.01 -36.72 11.21
C VAL A 646 1.62 -36.37 11.74
N ALA A 647 1.33 -36.76 12.97
CA ALA A 647 0.12 -36.33 13.67
C ALA A 647 0.37 -35.07 14.53
N ILE A 648 -0.62 -34.18 14.63
CA ILE A 648 -0.53 -33.01 15.52
C ILE A 648 -0.92 -33.42 16.94
N PHE A 649 -0.09 -33.10 17.92
CA PHE A 649 -0.29 -33.49 19.33
C PHE A 649 -1.67 -33.15 19.89
N GLY A 650 -2.22 -31.99 19.51
CA GLY A 650 -3.55 -31.55 19.96
C GLY A 650 -4.69 -32.47 19.48
N ASP A 651 -4.54 -33.09 18.30
CA ASP A 651 -5.52 -34.02 17.73
C ASP A 651 -5.34 -35.42 18.32
N VAL A 652 -4.10 -35.85 18.50
CA VAL A 652 -3.78 -37.10 19.21
C VAL A 652 -4.33 -37.08 20.64
N ALA A 653 -4.13 -35.97 21.37
CA ALA A 653 -4.62 -35.82 22.74
C ALA A 653 -6.16 -35.81 22.84
N ARG A 654 -6.86 -35.44 21.76
CA ARG A 654 -8.33 -35.51 21.67
C ARG A 654 -8.85 -36.85 21.13
N GLY A 655 -7.96 -37.77 20.75
CA GLY A 655 -8.32 -39.03 20.09
C GLY A 655 -8.84 -38.85 18.66
N THR A 656 -8.65 -37.67 18.04
CA THR A 656 -9.14 -37.36 16.69
C THR A 656 -8.13 -37.71 15.60
N ALA A 657 -6.92 -38.12 15.96
CA ALA A 657 -5.89 -38.60 15.05
C ALA A 657 -5.21 -39.85 15.61
N HIS A 658 -4.90 -40.80 14.73
CA HIS A 658 -4.14 -42.02 15.05
C HIS A 658 -2.86 -42.02 14.22
N GLY A 659 -1.75 -41.60 14.82
CA GLY A 659 -0.47 -41.43 14.14
C GLY A 659 0.37 -42.71 14.11
N ARG A 660 1.18 -42.87 13.04
CA ARG A 660 2.19 -43.94 12.87
C ARG A 660 3.49 -43.69 13.66
N GLY A 661 3.40 -43.05 14.83
CA GLY A 661 4.54 -42.80 15.72
C GLY A 661 5.15 -41.39 15.68
N TRP A 662 5.08 -40.64 14.58
CA TRP A 662 5.57 -39.26 14.53
C TRP A 662 4.53 -38.25 15.03
N VAL A 663 4.93 -37.35 15.93
CA VAL A 663 4.01 -36.37 16.54
C VAL A 663 4.66 -34.99 16.60
N LEU A 664 3.92 -33.97 16.16
CA LEU A 664 4.33 -32.56 16.18
C LEU A 664 3.57 -31.78 17.25
N GLY A 665 4.30 -31.05 18.10
CA GLY A 665 3.71 -30.21 19.15
C GLY A 665 4.52 -28.97 19.47
N ASP A 666 3.91 -28.03 20.21
CA ASP A 666 4.62 -26.82 20.65
C ASP A 666 5.35 -27.07 21.97
N GLY A 667 6.44 -26.34 22.20
CA GLY A 667 7.06 -26.23 23.51
C GLY A 667 6.15 -25.60 24.58
N PHE A 668 6.68 -25.41 25.79
CA PHE A 668 5.87 -24.94 26.92
C PHE A 668 5.49 -23.46 26.76
N LYS A 669 4.34 -23.07 27.34
CA LYS A 669 3.92 -21.67 27.41
C LYS A 669 4.20 -21.12 28.81
N GLN A 670 5.05 -20.11 28.91
CA GLN A 670 5.44 -19.49 30.18
C GLN A 670 4.23 -18.98 30.99
N ALA A 671 4.29 -19.11 32.32
CA ALA A 671 3.34 -18.47 33.23
C ALA A 671 3.62 -16.96 33.35
N VAL A 672 2.62 -16.13 33.08
CA VAL A 672 2.72 -14.67 33.20
C VAL A 672 2.45 -14.26 34.65
N ALA A 673 3.47 -13.74 35.34
CA ALA A 673 3.43 -13.46 36.78
C ALA A 673 2.18 -12.64 37.22
N LYS A 674 1.85 -11.56 36.49
CA LYS A 674 0.68 -10.69 36.75
C LYS A 674 -0.70 -11.36 36.61
N HIS A 675 -0.75 -12.59 36.10
CA HIS A 675 -1.99 -13.35 35.91
C HIS A 675 -2.10 -14.54 36.86
N ILE A 676 -1.04 -14.90 37.58
CA ILE A 676 -1.06 -15.98 38.56
C ILE A 676 -2.02 -15.61 39.69
N GLY A 677 -2.98 -16.50 39.99
CA GLY A 677 -4.02 -16.29 41.00
C GLY A 677 -5.35 -15.71 40.46
N LYS A 678 -5.43 -15.32 39.19
CA LYS A 678 -6.71 -14.94 38.56
C LYS A 678 -7.53 -16.18 38.21
N THR A 679 -8.84 -16.16 38.49
CA THR A 679 -9.77 -17.29 38.27
C THR A 679 -9.79 -17.81 36.83
N SER A 680 -9.48 -16.95 35.84
CA SER A 680 -9.44 -17.29 34.41
C SER A 680 -8.05 -17.72 33.90
N TYR A 681 -7.05 -17.85 34.78
CA TYR A 681 -5.65 -18.10 34.38
C TYR A 681 -5.03 -19.26 35.15
N ASN A 682 -5.02 -20.43 34.51
CA ASN A 682 -4.48 -21.65 35.10
C ASN A 682 -2.97 -21.77 34.89
N THR A 683 -2.29 -22.34 35.87
CA THR A 683 -0.88 -22.75 35.80
C THR A 683 -0.75 -24.23 36.13
N VAL A 684 0.31 -24.85 35.62
CA VAL A 684 0.62 -26.27 35.79
C VAL A 684 2.11 -26.43 36.02
N ARG A 685 2.49 -27.41 36.83
CA ARG A 685 3.89 -27.78 37.05
C ARG A 685 4.35 -28.78 36.00
N SER A 686 5.51 -28.57 35.41
CA SER A 686 6.18 -29.50 34.48
C SER A 686 7.29 -30.29 35.19
N ASP A 687 7.51 -31.51 34.72
CA ASP A 687 8.57 -32.39 35.21
C ASP A 687 9.90 -32.21 34.49
N TYR A 688 9.88 -31.53 33.33
CA TYR A 688 11.05 -31.28 32.50
C TYR A 688 11.51 -29.82 32.58
N VAL A 689 10.58 -28.87 32.50
CA VAL A 689 10.90 -27.43 32.50
C VAL A 689 11.49 -27.01 33.85
N GLY A 690 12.63 -26.33 33.82
CA GLY A 690 13.41 -25.97 35.01
C GLY A 690 14.27 -27.11 35.58
N VAL A 691 14.26 -28.28 34.94
CA VAL A 691 15.09 -29.44 35.29
C VAL A 691 16.14 -29.70 34.20
N LEU A 692 15.68 -29.81 32.94
CA LEU A 692 16.54 -29.97 31.77
C LEU A 692 17.13 -28.62 31.30
N PRO A 693 18.24 -28.65 30.52
CA PRO A 693 18.73 -27.48 29.80
C PRO A 693 17.63 -26.83 28.95
N HIS A 694 17.64 -25.50 28.84
CA HIS A 694 16.67 -24.74 28.07
C HIS A 694 17.33 -24.07 26.87
N ILE A 695 16.79 -24.35 25.68
CA ILE A 695 17.23 -23.70 24.43
C ILE A 695 16.30 -22.52 24.15
N LYS A 696 16.88 -21.33 24.05
CA LYS A 696 16.18 -20.14 23.57
C LYS A 696 16.16 -20.12 22.05
N ILE A 697 15.25 -19.33 21.48
CA ILE A 697 15.08 -19.27 20.03
C ILE A 697 16.29 -18.63 19.31
N GLU A 698 16.98 -17.74 20.00
CA GLU A 698 18.20 -17.09 19.55
C GLU A 698 19.37 -18.08 19.49
N ASP A 699 19.39 -19.04 20.41
CA ASP A 699 20.45 -20.03 20.58
C ASP A 699 20.20 -21.32 19.78
N LEU A 700 19.10 -21.42 19.02
CA LEU A 700 18.79 -22.61 18.22
C LEU A 700 19.66 -22.64 16.94
N PRO A 701 20.64 -23.55 16.83
CA PRO A 701 21.46 -23.69 15.62
C PRO A 701 20.65 -24.23 14.44
N PRO A 702 21.11 -24.03 13.19
CA PRO A 702 20.61 -24.78 12.05
C PRO A 702 21.13 -26.23 12.07
N LEU A 703 20.44 -27.11 11.34
CA LEU A 703 20.82 -28.50 11.04
C LEU A 703 20.82 -29.47 12.22
N ALA A 704 21.53 -29.18 13.31
CA ALA A 704 21.65 -30.10 14.43
C ALA A 704 21.95 -29.36 15.74
N ILE A 705 21.57 -29.97 16.86
CA ILE A 705 21.96 -29.55 18.21
C ILE A 705 22.94 -30.60 18.72
N ALA A 706 24.22 -30.26 18.69
CA ALA A 706 25.27 -31.12 19.20
C ALA A 706 25.35 -31.02 20.72
N LYS A 707 25.92 -32.05 21.35
CA LYS A 707 26.09 -32.08 22.82
C LYS A 707 26.79 -30.82 23.39
N PRO A 708 27.88 -30.30 22.78
CA PRO A 708 28.53 -29.10 23.31
C PRO A 708 27.66 -27.84 23.26
N ASP A 709 26.63 -27.79 22.40
CA ASP A 709 25.71 -26.65 22.34
C ASP A 709 24.80 -26.58 23.58
N LEU A 710 24.66 -27.70 24.30
CA LEU A 710 23.87 -27.81 25.53
C LEU A 710 24.72 -27.83 26.81
N ASP A 711 26.02 -27.98 26.69
CA ASP A 711 26.94 -27.95 27.81
C ASP A 711 26.96 -26.54 28.43
N GLY A 712 26.45 -26.41 29.66
CA GLY A 712 26.33 -25.13 30.36
C GLY A 712 25.09 -24.30 29.98
N ALA A 713 24.20 -24.80 29.11
CA ALA A 713 22.97 -24.12 28.77
C ALA A 713 22.08 -23.92 30.02
N PRO A 714 21.49 -22.72 30.22
CA PRO A 714 20.75 -22.41 31.43
C PRO A 714 19.47 -23.23 31.53
N LYS A 715 18.98 -23.44 32.75
CA LYS A 715 17.64 -24.00 32.99
C LYS A 715 16.62 -22.88 33.01
N TRP A 716 15.38 -23.19 32.66
CA TRP A 716 14.27 -22.23 32.84
C TRP A 716 14.06 -21.90 34.32
N GLN A 717 13.74 -20.65 34.65
CA GLN A 717 13.78 -20.18 36.06
C GLN A 717 12.74 -20.85 36.97
N THR A 718 11.69 -21.46 36.41
CA THR A 718 10.59 -22.04 37.18
C THR A 718 10.03 -23.30 36.53
N ARG A 719 9.55 -24.24 37.36
CA ARG A 719 8.82 -25.42 36.89
C ARG A 719 7.35 -25.13 36.59
N THR A 720 6.85 -23.96 37.00
CA THR A 720 5.46 -23.54 36.85
C THR A 720 5.27 -22.83 35.52
N VAL A 721 4.44 -23.40 34.66
CA VAL A 721 4.13 -22.91 33.33
C VAL A 721 2.64 -22.68 33.17
N HIS A 722 2.22 -21.87 32.19
CA HIS A 722 0.81 -21.73 31.85
C HIS A 722 0.27 -22.98 31.12
N ARG A 723 1.12 -23.58 30.26
CA ARG A 723 0.83 -24.86 29.58
C ARG A 723 2.12 -25.66 29.44
N ARG A 724 2.06 -26.97 29.69
CA ARG A 724 3.19 -27.90 29.56
C ARG A 724 3.73 -27.99 28.13
N GLY A 725 2.85 -27.83 27.13
CA GLY A 725 3.23 -28.10 25.74
C GLY A 725 3.29 -29.61 25.47
N PHE A 726 4.04 -30.00 24.45
CA PHE A 726 4.27 -31.40 24.07
C PHE A 726 5.56 -31.93 24.70
N GLU A 727 5.47 -32.41 25.95
CA GLU A 727 6.65 -32.79 26.75
C GLU A 727 7.42 -34.00 26.19
N ALA A 728 6.79 -34.87 25.41
CA ALA A 728 7.47 -35.99 24.78
C ALA A 728 8.54 -35.54 23.76
N ALA A 729 8.44 -34.32 23.24
CA ALA A 729 9.48 -33.72 22.40
C ALA A 729 10.61 -33.05 23.21
N TYR A 730 10.74 -33.30 24.52
CA TYR A 730 11.90 -32.83 25.31
C TYR A 730 13.02 -33.87 25.43
N THR A 731 12.75 -35.09 25.00
CA THR A 731 13.67 -36.22 25.12
C THR A 731 13.66 -37.07 23.85
N GLY A 732 14.75 -37.81 23.61
CA GLY A 732 14.88 -38.67 22.44
C GLY A 732 15.02 -37.92 21.11
N ASP A 733 15.08 -38.67 20.02
CA ASP A 733 15.30 -38.16 18.68
C ASP A 733 14.14 -37.28 18.20
N ARG A 734 14.48 -36.08 17.73
CA ARG A 734 13.49 -35.09 17.32
C ARG A 734 14.05 -34.03 16.38
N VAL A 735 13.14 -33.40 15.66
CA VAL A 735 13.41 -32.20 14.87
C VAL A 735 12.79 -30.99 15.56
N LEU A 736 13.59 -29.97 15.87
CA LEU A 736 13.15 -28.71 16.45
C LEU A 736 13.01 -27.65 15.37
N ILE A 737 11.83 -27.02 15.30
CA ILE A 737 11.44 -26.13 14.20
C ILE A 737 10.83 -24.85 14.80
N PRO A 738 11.47 -23.68 14.67
CA PRO A 738 10.89 -22.39 15.00
C PRO A 738 9.56 -22.13 14.29
N ARG A 739 8.63 -21.50 15.00
CA ARG A 739 7.45 -20.89 14.37
C ARG A 739 7.80 -19.71 13.50
N GLY A 740 8.70 -18.83 13.98
CA GLY A 740 9.10 -17.62 13.27
C GLY A 740 10.07 -17.93 12.14
N VAL A 741 9.85 -17.30 10.98
CA VAL A 741 10.68 -17.41 9.78
C VAL A 741 11.42 -16.11 9.56
N GLN A 742 12.74 -16.20 9.35
CA GLN A 742 13.57 -15.05 8.96
C GLN A 742 13.61 -14.98 7.45
N VAL A 743 12.63 -14.29 6.86
CA VAL A 743 12.41 -14.26 5.40
C VAL A 743 13.66 -13.82 4.61
N GLY A 744 14.42 -12.86 5.16
CA GLY A 744 15.67 -12.37 4.56
C GLY A 744 16.79 -13.42 4.39
N ARG A 745 16.69 -14.58 5.07
CA ARG A 745 17.65 -15.70 4.91
C ARG A 745 17.28 -16.65 3.76
N GLY A 746 16.07 -16.56 3.21
CA GLY A 746 15.62 -17.41 2.10
C GLY A 746 15.51 -18.90 2.44
N ARG A 747 15.45 -19.28 3.73
CA ARG A 747 15.37 -20.66 4.22
C ARG A 747 14.49 -20.76 5.47
N LEU A 748 13.93 -21.94 5.76
CA LEU A 748 13.43 -22.24 7.11
C LEU A 748 14.61 -22.58 8.02
N ARG A 749 14.31 -22.85 9.29
CA ARG A 749 15.29 -23.30 10.27
C ARG A 749 14.78 -24.58 10.92
N ALA A 750 15.58 -25.62 10.93
CA ALA A 750 15.29 -26.85 11.64
C ALA A 750 16.58 -27.46 12.18
N ALA A 751 16.51 -28.10 13.35
CA ALA A 751 17.64 -28.76 13.97
C ALA A 751 17.30 -30.17 14.46
N TYR A 752 18.10 -31.15 14.08
CA TYR A 752 18.01 -32.51 14.61
C TYR A 752 18.64 -32.55 16.00
N CYS A 753 17.96 -33.15 16.98
CA CYS A 753 18.42 -33.17 18.36
C CYS A 753 18.19 -34.55 18.98
N VAL A 754 19.24 -35.08 19.59
CA VAL A 754 19.21 -36.35 20.34
C VAL A 754 19.29 -36.10 21.86
N GLU A 755 19.94 -35.01 22.26
CA GLU A 755 20.16 -34.64 23.65
C GLU A 755 18.88 -34.11 24.31
N ASN A 756 18.71 -34.29 25.62
CA ASN A 756 17.50 -33.86 26.32
C ASN A 756 17.49 -32.34 26.57
N CYS A 757 16.46 -31.64 26.11
CA CYS A 757 16.33 -30.19 26.34
C CYS A 757 14.88 -29.73 26.32
N THR A 758 14.62 -28.58 26.94
CA THR A 758 13.32 -27.90 26.93
C THR A 758 13.35 -26.66 26.05
N PHE A 759 12.22 -26.30 25.48
CA PHE A 759 12.06 -25.12 24.66
C PHE A 759 10.66 -24.53 24.81
N SER A 760 10.55 -23.22 24.58
CA SER A 760 9.26 -22.51 24.70
C SER A 760 8.39 -22.74 23.47
N SER A 761 7.11 -22.39 23.58
CA SER A 761 6.11 -22.56 22.52
C SER A 761 6.43 -21.82 21.21
N ILE A 762 7.48 -21.00 21.13
CA ILE A 762 7.96 -20.44 19.85
C ILE A 762 8.68 -21.48 18.99
N ILE A 763 9.12 -22.60 19.58
CA ILE A 763 9.70 -23.77 18.91
C ILE A 763 8.69 -24.91 18.94
N GLN A 764 8.54 -25.56 17.79
CA GLN A 764 7.79 -26.79 17.59
C GLN A 764 8.75 -27.97 17.66
N GLY A 765 8.36 -29.06 18.31
CA GLY A 765 9.12 -30.30 18.37
C GLY A 765 8.38 -31.42 17.66
N LEU A 766 9.07 -32.10 16.74
CA LEU A 766 8.62 -33.27 16.01
C LEU A 766 9.37 -34.50 16.52
N THR A 767 8.69 -35.45 17.15
CA THR A 767 9.32 -36.69 17.62
C THR A 767 9.62 -37.63 16.45
N VAL A 768 10.82 -38.21 16.46
CA VAL A 768 11.28 -39.22 15.49
C VAL A 768 11.29 -40.57 16.22
N PRO A 769 10.45 -41.55 15.80
CA PRO A 769 10.45 -42.89 16.38
C PRO A 769 11.78 -43.63 16.14
N ALA A 770 12.09 -44.59 17.01
CA ALA A 770 13.23 -45.48 16.81
C ALA A 770 13.15 -46.22 15.46
N GLY A 771 14.26 -46.27 14.73
CA GLY A 771 14.36 -46.85 13.38
C GLY A 771 14.02 -45.88 12.24
N GLU A 772 13.59 -44.64 12.54
CA GLU A 772 13.29 -43.61 11.54
C GLU A 772 14.30 -42.44 11.57
N GLU A 773 15.48 -42.64 12.18
CA GLU A 773 16.50 -41.61 12.39
C GLU A 773 16.99 -41.00 11.07
N THR A 774 17.28 -41.86 10.07
CA THR A 774 17.67 -41.45 8.71
C THR A 774 16.62 -40.53 8.09
N ARG A 775 15.33 -40.85 8.28
CA ARG A 775 14.23 -40.07 7.73
C ARG A 775 14.06 -38.73 8.47
N GLY A 776 14.30 -38.70 9.78
CA GLY A 776 14.35 -37.47 10.57
C GLY A 776 15.48 -36.53 10.17
N LYS A 777 16.67 -37.07 9.89
CA LYS A 777 17.81 -36.31 9.35
C LYS A 777 17.50 -35.76 7.96
N LEU A 778 16.97 -36.60 7.05
CA LEU A 778 16.56 -36.17 5.73
C LEU A 778 15.55 -35.01 5.78
N LEU A 779 14.50 -35.14 6.60
CA LEU A 779 13.52 -34.07 6.80
C LEU A 779 14.18 -32.79 7.32
N THR A 780 15.10 -32.91 8.27
CA THR A 780 15.82 -31.77 8.83
C THR A 780 16.63 -31.04 7.76
N ALA A 781 17.35 -31.78 6.91
CA ALA A 781 18.10 -31.20 5.80
C ALA A 781 17.18 -30.49 4.79
N LEU A 782 16.09 -31.14 4.38
CA LEU A 782 15.11 -30.57 3.45
C LEU A 782 14.43 -29.31 4.01
N LEU A 783 14.10 -29.27 5.30
CA LEU A 783 13.54 -28.08 5.94
C LEU A 783 14.50 -26.89 5.88
N ASN A 784 15.82 -27.12 5.88
CA ASN A 784 16.81 -26.07 5.70
C ASN A 784 17.12 -25.75 4.22
N SER A 785 16.47 -26.40 3.25
CA SER A 785 16.65 -26.13 1.81
C SER A 785 15.85 -24.91 1.31
N ARG A 786 16.30 -24.30 0.21
CA ARG A 786 15.50 -23.28 -0.48
C ARG A 786 14.20 -23.81 -1.07
N VAL A 787 14.15 -25.09 -1.45
CA VAL A 787 12.96 -25.71 -2.03
C VAL A 787 11.79 -25.66 -1.05
N LEU A 788 11.99 -26.13 0.19
CA LEU A 788 10.91 -26.12 1.18
C LEU A 788 10.58 -24.72 1.69
N MET A 789 11.54 -23.79 1.72
CA MET A 789 11.20 -22.38 2.01
C MET A 789 10.34 -21.77 0.91
N TRP A 790 10.71 -21.96 -0.36
CA TRP A 790 9.93 -21.49 -1.51
C TRP A 790 8.52 -22.08 -1.51
N PHE A 791 8.40 -23.39 -1.30
CA PHE A 791 7.10 -24.05 -1.22
C PHE A 791 6.27 -23.55 -0.03
N ALA A 792 6.88 -23.46 1.15
CA ALA A 792 6.22 -22.95 2.36
C ALA A 792 5.72 -21.51 2.17
N PHE A 793 6.48 -20.66 1.49
CA PHE A 793 6.08 -19.28 1.19
C PHE A 793 4.75 -19.21 0.43
N HIS A 794 4.52 -20.14 -0.49
CA HIS A 794 3.28 -20.20 -1.27
C HIS A 794 2.15 -20.99 -0.60
N GLU A 795 2.46 -21.96 0.26
CA GLU A 795 1.48 -22.83 0.94
C GLU A 795 1.04 -22.32 2.32
N THR A 796 1.66 -21.27 2.86
CA THR A 796 1.33 -20.71 4.19
C THR A 796 0.61 -19.38 4.08
N ALA A 797 -0.41 -19.16 4.92
CA ALA A 797 -1.25 -17.97 4.84
C ALA A 797 -0.53 -16.70 5.31
N SER A 798 0.30 -16.82 6.35
CA SER A 798 0.90 -15.69 7.06
C SER A 798 2.23 -15.22 6.45
N LEU A 799 3.03 -16.12 5.88
CA LEU A 799 4.37 -15.80 5.38
C LEU A 799 4.32 -14.85 4.17
N GLY A 800 4.76 -13.61 4.34
CA GLY A 800 4.67 -12.55 3.32
C GLY A 800 3.30 -11.90 3.19
N SER A 801 2.38 -12.15 4.12
CA SER A 801 1.16 -11.34 4.26
C SER A 801 1.01 -10.72 5.65
N ASP A 802 1.29 -11.46 6.71
CA ASP A 802 1.18 -10.97 8.08
C ASP A 802 2.49 -11.27 8.83
N ARG A 803 2.44 -11.95 9.98
CA ARG A 803 3.65 -12.31 10.71
C ARG A 803 4.37 -13.41 9.94
N PRO A 804 5.69 -13.33 9.74
CA PRO A 804 6.43 -14.40 9.08
C PRO A 804 6.54 -15.58 10.04
N GLU A 805 5.51 -16.41 10.06
CA GLU A 805 5.43 -17.63 10.86
C GLU A 805 4.77 -18.76 10.05
N ILE A 806 5.06 -19.99 10.46
CA ILE A 806 4.43 -21.22 9.93
C ILE A 806 3.76 -21.94 11.09
N GLN A 807 2.45 -22.19 10.97
CA GLN A 807 1.70 -22.95 11.96
C GLN A 807 1.86 -24.46 11.73
N LYS A 808 1.69 -25.26 12.79
CA LYS A 808 1.76 -26.74 12.71
C LYS A 808 0.91 -27.33 11.59
N SER A 809 -0.33 -26.84 11.44
CA SER A 809 -1.28 -27.29 10.41
C SER A 809 -0.85 -26.95 8.98
N GLU A 810 0.07 -26.00 8.81
CA GLU A 810 0.66 -25.63 7.52
C GLU A 810 2.00 -26.35 7.33
N LEU A 811 2.81 -26.53 8.38
CA LEU A 811 4.08 -27.24 8.32
C LEU A 811 3.91 -28.69 7.84
N VAL A 812 2.87 -29.39 8.32
CA VAL A 812 2.59 -30.77 7.89
C VAL A 812 2.09 -30.87 6.44
N ARG A 813 1.85 -29.74 5.76
CA ARG A 813 1.44 -29.73 4.35
C ARG A 813 2.60 -29.77 3.37
N LEU A 814 3.82 -29.59 3.85
CA LEU A 814 5.02 -29.59 3.02
C LEU A 814 5.24 -30.98 2.37
N PRO A 815 5.76 -31.01 1.14
CA PRO A 815 6.07 -32.24 0.45
C PRO A 815 7.24 -32.95 1.13
N PHE A 816 7.07 -34.25 1.37
CA PHE A 816 8.09 -35.15 1.89
C PHE A 816 7.90 -36.56 1.31
N PRO A 817 8.08 -36.72 -0.01
CA PRO A 817 8.00 -38.02 -0.67
C PRO A 817 9.09 -38.96 -0.16
N ARG A 818 8.97 -40.26 -0.45
CA ARG A 818 10.11 -41.17 -0.37
C ARG A 818 10.92 -41.12 -1.67
N PRO A 819 12.23 -41.44 -1.66
CA PRO A 819 13.04 -41.48 -2.87
C PRO A 819 12.43 -42.35 -3.98
N GLU A 820 11.73 -43.43 -3.63
CA GLU A 820 11.10 -44.33 -4.61
C GLU A 820 9.87 -43.72 -5.30
N GLU A 821 9.30 -42.65 -4.75
CA GLU A 821 8.17 -41.91 -5.33
C GLU A 821 8.62 -40.86 -6.35
N MET A 822 9.93 -40.59 -6.45
CA MET A 822 10.46 -39.56 -7.33
C MET A 822 10.55 -40.04 -8.79
N PRO A 823 10.47 -39.14 -9.79
CA PRO A 823 10.60 -39.51 -11.20
C PRO A 823 11.93 -40.21 -11.53
N GLU A 824 13.01 -39.85 -10.84
CA GLU A 824 14.33 -40.48 -10.95
C GLU A 824 14.79 -41.06 -9.59
N PRO A 825 14.30 -42.25 -9.17
CA PRO A 825 14.52 -42.76 -7.81
C PRO A 825 15.98 -42.90 -7.39
N LEU A 826 16.86 -43.30 -8.32
CA LEU A 826 18.30 -43.45 -8.02
C LEU A 826 18.99 -42.11 -7.77
N ARG A 827 18.60 -41.07 -8.52
CA ARG A 827 19.10 -39.70 -8.32
C ARG A 827 18.62 -39.17 -6.97
N ALA A 828 17.34 -39.39 -6.67
CA ALA A 828 16.74 -39.00 -5.39
C ALA A 828 17.35 -39.73 -4.19
N GLN A 829 17.64 -41.03 -4.30
CA GLN A 829 18.25 -41.81 -3.22
C GLN A 829 19.66 -41.31 -2.91
N ARG A 830 20.51 -41.11 -3.94
CA ARG A 830 21.86 -40.57 -3.74
C ARG A 830 21.84 -39.19 -3.08
N ALA A 831 20.91 -38.35 -3.50
CA ALA A 831 20.72 -37.03 -2.90
C ALA A 831 20.25 -37.13 -1.44
N ALA A 832 19.33 -38.05 -1.13
CA ALA A 832 18.86 -38.31 0.23
C ALA A 832 20.00 -38.77 1.15
N ASP A 833 20.85 -39.69 0.68
CA ASP A 833 22.01 -40.19 1.43
C ASP A 833 22.98 -39.04 1.75
N GLY A 834 23.28 -38.18 0.77
CA GLY A 834 24.12 -37.00 0.97
C GLY A 834 23.53 -35.99 1.95
N LEU A 835 22.21 -35.75 1.89
CA LEU A 835 21.50 -34.86 2.83
C LEU A 835 21.59 -35.39 4.27
N VAL A 836 21.46 -36.70 4.46
CA VAL A 836 21.60 -37.35 5.77
C VAL A 836 23.03 -37.23 6.29
N GLU A 837 24.03 -37.48 5.44
CA GLU A 837 25.45 -37.35 5.79
C GLU A 837 25.79 -35.91 6.25
N THR A 838 25.19 -34.89 5.63
CA THR A 838 25.36 -33.50 6.07
C THR A 838 24.83 -33.26 7.49
N ILE A 839 23.69 -33.83 7.87
CA ILE A 839 23.18 -33.73 9.24
C ILE A 839 24.03 -34.53 10.22
N ASP A 840 24.56 -35.68 9.81
CA ASP A 840 25.49 -36.46 10.62
C ASP A 840 26.81 -35.73 10.88
N ARG A 841 27.34 -35.03 9.88
CA ARG A 841 28.49 -34.12 10.08
C ARG A 841 28.14 -33.00 11.06
N ALA A 842 26.94 -32.44 10.96
CA ALA A 842 26.47 -31.37 11.84
C ALA A 842 26.31 -31.82 13.31
N LEU A 843 25.83 -33.03 13.56
CA LEU A 843 25.70 -33.59 14.92
C LEU A 843 27.06 -33.79 15.62
N ASN A 844 28.11 -34.06 14.85
CA ASN A 844 29.45 -34.36 15.36
C ASN A 844 30.37 -33.13 15.49
N ARG A 845 29.90 -31.94 15.13
CA ARG A 845 30.68 -30.69 15.21
C ARG A 845 29.83 -29.57 15.84
N PRO A 846 30.25 -28.94 16.94
CA PRO A 846 29.52 -27.82 17.52
C PRO A 846 29.76 -26.52 16.72
N GLY A 847 28.85 -25.55 16.88
CA GLY A 847 29.09 -24.17 16.44
C GLY A 847 28.65 -23.80 15.02
N PHE A 848 27.77 -24.57 14.36
CA PHE A 848 27.16 -24.12 13.10
C PHE A 848 26.28 -22.91 13.35
N ALA A 849 26.58 -21.79 12.70
CA ALA A 849 25.78 -20.59 12.73
C ALA A 849 25.19 -20.34 11.34
N LEU A 850 23.93 -19.91 11.27
CA LEU A 850 23.32 -19.49 10.01
C LEU A 850 24.05 -18.32 9.33
N ASP A 851 24.80 -17.53 10.10
CA ASP A 851 25.52 -16.34 9.63
C ASP A 851 26.99 -16.63 9.25
N ALA A 852 27.47 -17.85 9.49
CA ALA A 852 28.80 -18.30 9.12
C ALA A 852 28.68 -19.70 8.52
N ASP A 853 28.69 -19.78 7.19
CA ASP A 853 28.76 -21.05 6.45
C ASP A 853 30.16 -21.20 5.80
N PRO A 854 31.23 -21.33 6.60
CA PRO A 854 32.59 -21.43 6.06
C PRO A 854 32.82 -22.69 5.23
N ASP A 855 31.92 -23.68 5.36
CA ASP A 855 32.01 -24.99 4.73
C ASP A 855 31.08 -25.14 3.51
N ASP A 856 30.39 -24.06 3.07
CA ASP A 856 29.41 -24.07 1.96
C ASP A 856 28.32 -25.15 2.08
N ILE A 857 27.90 -25.47 3.31
CA ILE A 857 26.94 -26.54 3.62
C ILE A 857 25.54 -26.20 3.09
N PHE A 858 25.10 -24.94 3.19
CA PHE A 858 23.77 -24.56 2.71
C PHE A 858 23.66 -24.61 1.18
N PRO A 859 24.67 -24.16 0.39
CA PRO A 859 24.75 -24.46 -1.03
C PRO A 859 24.74 -25.96 -1.35
N GLU A 860 25.44 -26.79 -0.57
CA GLU A 860 25.45 -28.24 -0.72
C GLU A 860 24.04 -28.84 -0.53
N ILE A 861 23.35 -28.46 0.55
CA ILE A 861 21.97 -28.88 0.83
C ILE A 861 21.03 -28.47 -0.29
N ASP A 862 21.16 -27.28 -0.86
CA ASP A 862 20.32 -26.84 -1.97
C ASP A 862 20.50 -27.72 -3.19
N LYS A 863 21.75 -27.97 -3.59
CA LYS A 863 22.06 -28.81 -4.76
C LYS A 863 21.49 -30.22 -4.58
N LEU A 864 21.72 -30.82 -3.41
CA LEU A 864 21.18 -32.13 -3.10
C LEU A 864 19.64 -32.10 -3.05
N ALA A 865 19.02 -31.05 -2.52
CA ALA A 865 17.56 -30.92 -2.53
C ALA A 865 17.00 -30.78 -3.96
N TYR A 866 17.67 -30.06 -4.86
CA TYR A 866 17.28 -29.97 -6.26
C TYR A 866 17.36 -31.33 -6.96
N ASP A 867 18.42 -32.10 -6.70
CA ASP A 867 18.56 -33.47 -7.20
C ASP A 867 17.52 -34.42 -6.60
N TYR A 868 17.24 -34.28 -5.30
CA TYR A 868 16.22 -35.05 -4.59
C TYR A 868 14.84 -34.87 -5.20
N PHE A 869 14.46 -33.62 -5.52
CA PHE A 869 13.19 -33.31 -6.18
C PHE A 869 13.22 -33.43 -7.71
N CYS A 870 14.35 -33.83 -8.29
CA CYS A 870 14.56 -34.00 -9.74
C CYS A 870 14.28 -32.72 -10.55
N LEU A 871 14.68 -31.56 -10.03
CA LEU A 871 14.35 -30.26 -10.63
C LEU A 871 15.18 -29.95 -11.88
N SER A 872 14.55 -29.25 -12.83
CA SER A 872 15.19 -28.71 -14.03
C SER A 872 15.97 -27.41 -13.75
N PRO A 873 16.88 -26.99 -14.66
CA PRO A 873 17.57 -25.70 -14.53
C PRO A 873 16.62 -24.49 -14.43
N GLU A 874 15.50 -24.51 -15.16
CA GLU A 874 14.48 -23.45 -15.13
C GLU A 874 13.77 -23.42 -13.77
N GLU A 875 13.39 -24.59 -13.24
CA GLU A 875 12.74 -24.72 -11.92
C GLU A 875 13.68 -24.27 -10.79
N ILE A 876 14.96 -24.63 -10.88
CA ILE A 876 15.99 -24.16 -9.96
C ILE A 876 16.11 -22.63 -10.03
N ALA A 877 16.08 -22.04 -11.22
CA ALA A 877 16.15 -20.59 -11.38
C ALA A 877 14.98 -19.86 -10.70
N LEU A 878 13.76 -20.42 -10.77
CA LEU A 878 12.59 -19.89 -10.04
C LEU A 878 12.82 -19.87 -8.53
N ILE A 879 13.24 -21.00 -7.95
CA ILE A 879 13.48 -21.13 -6.50
C ILE A 879 14.62 -20.23 -6.04
N GLU A 880 15.72 -20.19 -6.79
CA GLU A 880 16.89 -19.40 -6.43
C GLU A 880 16.62 -17.91 -6.49
N ASP A 881 15.97 -17.41 -7.55
CA ASP A 881 15.65 -16.00 -7.67
C ASP A 881 14.66 -15.57 -6.59
N ALA A 882 13.67 -16.43 -6.29
CA ALA A 882 12.73 -16.18 -5.22
C ALA A 882 13.45 -16.09 -3.86
N ALA A 883 14.33 -17.04 -3.55
CA ALA A 883 15.05 -17.07 -2.27
C ALA A 883 16.07 -15.94 -2.11
N ARG A 884 16.78 -15.58 -3.18
CA ARG A 884 17.85 -14.56 -3.15
C ARG A 884 17.32 -13.13 -3.25
N PHE A 885 16.26 -12.91 -4.01
CA PHE A 885 15.83 -11.57 -4.39
C PHE A 885 14.40 -11.25 -3.95
N ILE A 886 13.45 -12.16 -4.16
CA ILE A 886 12.03 -11.89 -3.86
C ILE A 886 11.78 -11.93 -2.35
N LEU A 887 12.04 -13.06 -1.69
CA LEU A 887 11.76 -13.25 -0.26
C LEU A 887 12.35 -12.13 0.61
N PRO A 888 13.62 -11.70 0.46
CA PRO A 888 14.18 -10.60 1.24
C PRO A 888 13.54 -9.23 0.96
N ALA A 889 12.86 -9.08 -0.18
CA ALA A 889 12.23 -7.85 -0.61
C ALA A 889 10.75 -7.71 -0.22
N ILE A 890 10.12 -8.79 0.25
CA ILE A 890 8.72 -8.80 0.62
C ILE A 890 8.49 -7.90 1.84
N GLN A 891 7.41 -7.12 1.78
CA GLN A 891 7.02 -6.21 2.86
C GLN A 891 8.20 -5.39 3.43
N PRO A 892 8.88 -4.56 2.61
CA PRO A 892 10.02 -3.81 3.09
C PRO A 892 9.59 -2.77 4.13
N HIS A 893 10.30 -2.72 5.24
CA HIS A 893 10.13 -1.69 6.27
C HIS A 893 10.61 -0.32 5.78
N GLN A 894 10.15 0.75 6.44
CA GLN A 894 10.68 2.09 6.20
C GLN A 894 12.21 2.10 6.37
N GLY A 895 12.91 2.63 5.35
CA GLY A 895 14.37 2.67 5.32
C GLY A 895 15.05 1.48 4.64
N SER A 896 14.34 0.36 4.42
CA SER A 896 14.86 -0.76 3.62
C SER A 896 15.01 -0.38 2.14
N LEU A 897 16.02 -0.95 1.48
CA LEU A 897 16.27 -0.86 0.03
C LEU A 897 16.54 -2.28 -0.49
N PRO A 898 15.48 -3.06 -0.79
CA PRO A 898 15.64 -4.39 -1.33
C PRO A 898 16.44 -4.42 -2.63
N ALA A 899 17.23 -5.48 -2.80
CA ALA A 899 18.08 -5.66 -3.97
C ALA A 899 17.30 -5.65 -5.30
N ILE A 900 16.01 -5.98 -5.30
CA ILE A 900 15.17 -5.97 -6.51
C ILE A 900 14.85 -4.57 -7.07
N TRP A 901 15.08 -3.51 -6.27
CA TRP A 901 14.83 -2.12 -6.70
C TRP A 901 16.02 -1.49 -7.42
N ARG A 902 17.24 -2.03 -7.25
CA ARG A 902 18.44 -1.52 -7.92
C ARG A 902 18.33 -1.65 -9.44
N GLY A 903 19.07 -0.84 -10.18
CA GLY A 903 19.25 -1.02 -11.63
C GLY A 903 19.89 -2.37 -11.98
N SER A 904 19.44 -2.98 -13.07
CA SER A 904 19.99 -4.22 -13.61
C SER A 904 21.42 -3.99 -14.11
N THR A 905 22.32 -4.92 -13.78
CA THR A 905 23.67 -4.93 -14.33
C THR A 905 23.68 -5.65 -15.68
N ARG A 906 24.73 -5.45 -16.48
CA ARG A 906 24.94 -6.24 -17.70
C ARG A 906 24.91 -7.75 -17.43
N ARG A 907 25.42 -8.21 -16.28
CA ARG A 907 25.38 -9.62 -15.88
C ARG A 907 23.94 -10.11 -15.69
N ASP A 908 23.10 -9.32 -15.03
CA ASP A 908 21.69 -9.65 -14.83
C ASP A 908 20.96 -9.76 -16.19
N ARG A 909 21.19 -8.77 -17.08
CA ARG A 909 20.56 -8.75 -18.41
C ARG A 909 21.02 -9.89 -19.31
N VAL A 910 22.30 -10.26 -19.27
CA VAL A 910 22.82 -11.45 -19.98
C VAL A 910 22.14 -12.71 -19.48
N ALA A 911 22.02 -12.89 -18.16
CA ALA A 911 21.36 -14.06 -17.58
C ALA A 911 19.87 -14.14 -17.94
N TYR A 912 19.16 -13.00 -17.89
CA TYR A 912 17.79 -12.88 -18.36
C TYR A 912 17.66 -13.27 -19.83
N ALA A 913 18.50 -12.68 -20.70
CA ALA A 913 18.44 -12.89 -22.13
C ALA A 913 18.67 -14.34 -22.50
N GLN A 914 19.65 -15.00 -21.85
CA GLN A 914 19.93 -16.42 -22.05
C GLN A 914 18.72 -17.30 -21.69
N VAL A 915 18.15 -17.12 -20.50
CA VAL A 915 16.97 -17.90 -20.06
C VAL A 915 15.76 -17.65 -20.96
N MET A 916 15.55 -16.41 -21.38
CA MET A 916 14.50 -16.04 -22.34
C MET A 916 14.66 -16.77 -23.68
N THR A 917 15.86 -16.72 -24.27
CA THR A 917 16.12 -17.34 -25.58
C THR A 917 16.02 -18.85 -25.51
N ASP A 918 16.50 -19.47 -24.43
CA ASP A 918 16.43 -20.92 -24.23
C ASP A 918 14.98 -21.38 -24.07
N ALA A 919 14.19 -20.67 -23.25
CA ALA A 919 12.78 -20.96 -23.05
C ALA A 919 11.96 -20.81 -24.34
N LEU A 920 12.21 -19.76 -25.14
CA LEU A 920 11.53 -19.56 -26.42
C LEU A 920 11.99 -20.55 -27.50
N ALA A 921 13.27 -20.94 -27.53
CA ALA A 921 13.77 -21.94 -28.48
C ALA A 921 13.05 -23.29 -28.30
N ALA A 922 12.73 -23.68 -27.07
CA ALA A 922 11.93 -24.87 -26.79
C ALA A 922 10.52 -24.81 -27.42
N TRP A 923 9.93 -23.61 -27.55
CA TRP A 923 8.64 -23.39 -28.20
C TRP A 923 8.70 -23.39 -29.73
N PHE A 924 9.75 -22.80 -30.33
CA PHE A 924 9.89 -22.67 -31.79
C PHE A 924 10.53 -23.89 -32.48
N GLY A 925 11.10 -24.82 -31.71
CA GLY A 925 11.83 -25.97 -32.22
C GLY A 925 13.30 -25.64 -32.55
N GLY A 926 14.16 -26.67 -32.58
CA GLY A 926 15.62 -26.52 -32.69
C GLY A 926 16.14 -25.85 -33.97
N ASP A 927 15.30 -25.71 -35.00
CA ASP A 927 15.67 -25.15 -36.31
C ASP A 927 15.53 -23.61 -36.38
N HIS A 928 15.01 -22.96 -35.32
CA HIS A 928 14.73 -21.52 -35.29
C HIS A 928 15.27 -20.85 -34.02
N PRO A 929 16.60 -20.64 -33.92
CA PRO A 929 17.17 -20.00 -32.75
C PRO A 929 16.72 -18.54 -32.62
N VAL A 930 16.46 -18.14 -31.38
CA VAL A 930 16.11 -16.75 -31.02
C VAL A 930 17.39 -16.04 -30.57
N GLY A 931 17.71 -14.92 -31.22
CA GLY A 931 18.76 -14.00 -30.76
C GLY A 931 18.16 -12.88 -29.91
N ALA A 932 18.85 -12.48 -28.84
CA ALA A 932 18.46 -11.36 -27.99
C ALA A 932 19.49 -10.22 -28.05
N ARG A 933 19.04 -8.98 -28.22
CA ARG A 933 19.91 -7.79 -28.25
C ARG A 933 19.25 -6.62 -27.54
N LEU A 934 19.98 -5.93 -26.68
CA LEU A 934 19.55 -4.64 -26.12
C LEU A 934 19.82 -3.56 -27.18
N GLU A 935 18.75 -3.08 -27.82
CA GLU A 935 18.88 -2.09 -28.91
C GLU A 935 19.06 -0.66 -28.37
N ALA A 936 18.40 -0.35 -27.25
CA ALA A 936 18.47 0.95 -26.60
C ALA A 936 18.28 0.80 -25.09
N HIS A 937 18.93 1.63 -24.28
CA HIS A 937 18.64 1.75 -22.85
C HIS A 937 19.03 3.13 -22.31
N ASN A 938 18.42 3.51 -21.19
CA ASN A 938 18.88 4.57 -20.30
C ASN A 938 18.92 4.00 -18.86
N ASP A 939 19.02 4.85 -17.84
CA ASP A 939 19.08 4.39 -16.44
C ASP A 939 17.76 3.80 -15.92
N ASP A 940 16.63 4.14 -16.55
CA ASP A 940 15.29 3.80 -16.07
C ASP A 940 14.58 2.76 -16.96
N LEU A 941 14.95 2.63 -18.23
CA LEU A 941 14.29 1.84 -19.26
C LEU A 941 15.28 1.18 -20.22
N ALA A 942 14.87 0.03 -20.77
CA ALA A 942 15.54 -0.56 -21.92
C ALA A 942 14.59 -1.22 -22.90
N VAL A 943 15.05 -1.31 -24.15
CA VAL A 943 14.36 -1.96 -25.26
C VAL A 943 15.16 -3.18 -25.68
N LEU A 944 14.67 -4.35 -25.31
CA LEU A 944 15.23 -5.64 -25.69
C LEU A 944 14.55 -6.14 -26.96
N LYS A 945 15.33 -6.41 -28.00
CA LYS A 945 14.86 -7.01 -29.24
C LYS A 945 15.17 -8.50 -29.24
N LEU A 946 14.14 -9.30 -29.47
CA LEU A 946 14.22 -10.72 -29.78
C LEU A 946 14.04 -10.89 -31.28
N LYS A 947 14.94 -11.60 -31.95
CA LYS A 947 14.88 -11.84 -33.38
C LYS A 947 14.93 -13.33 -33.66
N LEU A 948 13.98 -13.82 -34.45
CA LEU A 948 14.05 -15.17 -35.01
C LEU A 948 15.10 -15.17 -36.13
N ASP A 949 16.16 -15.97 -35.97
CA ASP A 949 17.20 -16.10 -37.00
C ASP A 949 16.91 -17.30 -37.92
N PRO A 950 16.50 -17.07 -39.18
CA PRO A 950 16.25 -18.15 -40.13
C PRO A 950 17.53 -18.87 -40.58
N ALA A 951 18.73 -18.36 -40.28
CA ALA A 951 20.02 -18.94 -40.69
C ALA A 951 20.58 -19.99 -39.70
N GLY A 952 19.85 -20.32 -38.62
CA GLY A 952 20.16 -21.46 -37.76
C GLY A 952 21.36 -21.30 -36.82
N ARG A 953 21.83 -20.07 -36.55
CA ARG A 953 22.90 -19.82 -35.56
C ARG A 953 22.39 -18.97 -34.39
N PRO A 954 22.53 -19.43 -33.13
CA PRO A 954 22.21 -18.58 -31.98
C PRO A 954 23.17 -17.40 -31.95
N THR A 955 22.62 -16.19 -31.93
CA THR A 955 23.41 -14.96 -31.80
C THR A 955 23.60 -14.66 -30.32
N PRO A 956 24.85 -14.51 -29.82
CA PRO A 956 25.08 -14.16 -28.42
C PRO A 956 24.48 -12.79 -28.10
N TYR A 957 24.11 -12.62 -26.84
CA TYR A 957 23.57 -11.35 -26.36
C TYR A 957 24.56 -10.19 -26.56
N ALA A 958 24.05 -9.08 -27.12
CA ALA A 958 24.79 -7.86 -27.35
C ALA A 958 24.01 -6.64 -26.86
N GLU A 959 24.72 -5.57 -26.50
CA GLU A 959 24.15 -4.27 -26.12
C GLU A 959 24.67 -3.21 -27.09
N SER A 960 23.78 -2.41 -27.68
CA SER A 960 24.15 -1.22 -28.47
C SER A 960 24.46 -0.05 -27.52
N SER A 961 25.50 0.75 -27.81
CA SER A 961 25.92 1.87 -26.97
C SER A 961 25.26 3.22 -27.29
N ASP A 962 24.62 3.37 -28.47
CA ASP A 962 24.47 4.70 -29.09
C ASP A 962 23.03 5.11 -29.44
N SER A 963 21.98 4.33 -29.11
CA SER A 963 20.61 4.69 -29.50
C SER A 963 19.75 5.16 -28.32
N GLU A 964 19.17 6.35 -28.45
CA GLU A 964 18.23 6.88 -27.46
C GLU A 964 16.96 6.03 -27.45
N VAL A 965 16.55 5.54 -26.26
CA VAL A 965 15.36 4.70 -26.04
C VAL A 965 14.14 5.26 -26.77
N ARG A 966 13.93 6.57 -26.63
CA ARG A 966 12.79 7.25 -27.20
C ARG A 966 12.79 7.27 -28.73
N ASP A 967 13.93 7.51 -29.37
CA ASP A 967 14.01 7.54 -30.83
C ASP A 967 13.66 6.18 -31.43
N LEU A 968 14.11 5.10 -30.77
CA LEU A 968 13.75 3.74 -31.15
C LEU A 968 12.26 3.49 -30.94
N LEU A 969 11.71 3.89 -29.79
CA LEU A 969 10.28 3.74 -29.51
C LEU A 969 9.42 4.52 -30.51
N ALA A 970 9.75 5.78 -30.81
CA ALA A 970 9.04 6.58 -31.79
C ALA A 970 9.04 5.93 -33.18
N LYS A 971 10.17 5.33 -33.58
CA LYS A 971 10.26 4.54 -34.84
C LYS A 971 9.36 3.31 -34.80
N ILE A 972 9.37 2.55 -33.70
CA ILE A 972 8.54 1.35 -33.53
C ILE A 972 7.05 1.71 -33.59
N PHE A 973 6.61 2.74 -32.85
CA PHE A 973 5.21 3.15 -32.80
C PHE A 973 4.70 3.75 -34.11
N LYS A 974 5.58 4.43 -34.85
CA LYS A 974 5.26 4.88 -36.22
C LYS A 974 4.95 3.71 -37.14
N ASN A 975 5.64 2.57 -36.99
CA ASN A 975 5.40 1.37 -37.80
C ASN A 975 4.07 0.67 -37.43
N VAL A 976 3.67 0.69 -36.16
CA VAL A 976 2.41 0.06 -35.71
C VAL A 976 1.18 0.99 -35.72
N HIS A 977 1.31 2.22 -36.20
CA HIS A 977 0.23 3.21 -36.32
C HIS A 977 -0.54 3.45 -35.00
N GLN A 978 0.16 3.38 -33.86
CA GLN A 978 -0.39 3.67 -32.54
C GLN A 978 0.39 4.80 -31.87
N PRO A 979 -0.25 5.65 -31.04
CA PRO A 979 0.46 6.64 -30.24
C PRO A 979 1.23 5.95 -29.10
N LEU A 980 2.37 6.54 -28.71
CA LEU A 980 3.09 6.16 -27.50
C LEU A 980 2.20 6.45 -26.28
N PRO A 981 1.94 5.47 -25.40
CA PRO A 981 1.33 5.76 -24.11
C PRO A 981 2.31 6.59 -23.27
N GLY A 982 1.82 7.60 -22.55
CA GLY A 982 2.70 8.50 -21.80
C GLY A 982 3.45 7.76 -20.67
N ASN A 983 2.79 7.30 -19.60
CA ASN A 983 3.44 6.60 -18.48
C ASN A 983 3.87 5.13 -18.78
N PHE A 984 4.52 4.87 -19.90
CA PHE A 984 4.86 3.52 -20.37
C PHE A 984 5.84 2.77 -19.45
N GLN A 985 6.60 3.44 -18.58
CA GLN A 985 7.41 2.79 -17.54
C GLN A 985 6.59 1.87 -16.62
N LEU A 986 5.29 2.15 -16.49
CA LEU A 986 4.37 1.35 -15.68
C LEU A 986 3.86 0.11 -16.42
N MET A 987 4.29 -0.09 -17.67
CA MET A 987 3.93 -1.23 -18.54
C MET A 987 5.18 -2.07 -18.87
N PRO A 988 5.76 -2.80 -17.90
CA PRO A 988 7.00 -3.56 -18.07
C PRO A 988 6.96 -4.74 -19.06
N ASP A 989 5.77 -5.06 -19.57
CA ASP A 989 5.48 -6.14 -20.53
C ASP A 989 5.07 -5.61 -21.91
N PHE A 990 5.34 -4.32 -22.18
CA PHE A 990 4.99 -3.73 -23.46
C PHE A 990 5.78 -4.42 -24.58
N ARG A 991 5.02 -5.06 -25.48
CA ARG A 991 5.48 -5.99 -26.52
C ARG A 991 5.04 -5.51 -27.88
N VAL A 992 5.98 -5.35 -28.81
CA VAL A 992 5.69 -4.98 -30.19
C VAL A 992 6.31 -5.97 -31.17
N PHE A 993 5.45 -6.59 -31.98
CA PHE A 993 5.89 -7.46 -33.07
C PHE A 993 6.06 -6.65 -34.36
N ASP A 994 7.24 -6.69 -34.95
CA ASP A 994 7.57 -6.08 -36.25
C ASP A 994 8.34 -7.09 -37.12
N GLY A 995 7.63 -7.72 -38.06
CA GLY A 995 8.15 -8.81 -38.90
C GLY A 995 8.69 -9.98 -38.07
N ASN A 996 9.98 -10.31 -38.23
CA ASN A 996 10.66 -11.39 -37.50
C ASN A 996 11.29 -10.92 -36.16
N SER A 997 10.94 -9.72 -35.70
CA SER A 997 11.46 -9.14 -34.46
C SER A 997 10.33 -8.86 -33.47
N LEU A 998 10.61 -9.11 -32.20
CA LEU A 998 9.79 -8.72 -31.06
C LEU A 998 10.59 -7.73 -30.21
N TYR A 999 10.00 -6.56 -29.93
CA TYR A 999 10.57 -5.56 -29.05
C TYR A 999 9.86 -5.60 -27.69
N LEU A 1000 10.66 -5.76 -26.63
CA LEU A 1000 10.24 -5.75 -25.24
C LEU A 1000 10.75 -4.46 -24.58
N VAL A 1001 9.83 -3.64 -24.07
CA VAL A 1001 10.19 -2.44 -23.30
C VAL A 1001 10.10 -2.77 -21.82
N LYS A 1002 11.23 -2.66 -21.11
CA LYS A 1002 11.34 -3.09 -19.72
C LYS A 1002 11.98 -1.99 -18.86
N PRO A 1003 11.43 -1.71 -17.67
CA PRO A 1003 12.11 -0.87 -16.69
C PRO A 1003 13.43 -1.49 -16.26
N MET A 1004 14.40 -0.66 -15.89
CA MET A 1004 15.76 -1.11 -15.59
C MET A 1004 15.92 -1.74 -14.21
N GLN A 1005 14.91 -1.69 -13.32
CA GLN A 1005 15.01 -2.31 -12.00
C GLN A 1005 15.17 -3.84 -12.11
N LEU A 1006 16.04 -4.40 -11.26
CA LEU A 1006 16.42 -5.81 -11.27
C LEU A 1006 15.22 -6.76 -11.27
N ARG A 1007 14.11 -6.41 -10.59
CA ARG A 1007 12.91 -7.27 -10.52
C ARG A 1007 12.40 -7.73 -11.89
N PHE A 1008 12.59 -6.92 -12.93
CA PHE A 1008 12.15 -7.22 -14.30
C PHE A 1008 13.18 -7.97 -15.14
N TRP A 1009 14.40 -8.15 -14.61
CA TRP A 1009 15.54 -8.78 -15.27
C TRP A 1009 16.02 -10.04 -14.54
N LEU A 1010 15.18 -10.60 -13.67
CA LEU A 1010 15.43 -11.90 -13.04
C LEU A 1010 15.25 -13.04 -14.04
N ARG A 1011 15.90 -14.19 -13.81
CA ARG A 1011 15.70 -15.40 -14.63
C ARG A 1011 14.24 -15.88 -14.54
N SER A 1012 13.66 -15.78 -13.34
CA SER A 1012 12.23 -16.02 -13.12
C SER A 1012 11.32 -15.10 -13.95
N ALA A 1013 11.67 -13.82 -14.07
CA ALA A 1013 10.95 -12.88 -14.94
C ALA A 1013 11.08 -13.28 -16.42
N ALA A 1014 12.27 -13.70 -16.85
CA ALA A 1014 12.49 -14.18 -18.23
C ALA A 1014 11.58 -15.37 -18.58
N LEU A 1015 11.42 -16.34 -17.67
CA LEU A 1015 10.51 -17.49 -17.86
C LEU A 1015 9.04 -17.05 -17.94
N SER A 1016 8.63 -16.12 -17.08
CA SER A 1016 7.26 -15.58 -17.10
C SER A 1016 6.97 -14.84 -18.40
N ASP A 1017 7.92 -14.03 -18.87
CA ASP A 1017 7.78 -13.28 -20.11
C ASP A 1017 7.80 -14.21 -21.34
N ALA A 1018 8.62 -15.26 -21.34
CA ALA A 1018 8.63 -16.27 -22.39
C ALA A 1018 7.28 -16.99 -22.52
N ASP A 1019 6.69 -17.42 -21.39
CA ASP A 1019 5.34 -18.02 -21.35
C ASP A 1019 4.28 -17.04 -21.87
N ALA A 1020 4.36 -15.76 -21.48
CA ALA A 1020 3.43 -14.73 -21.95
C ALA A 1020 3.57 -14.47 -23.46
N ILE A 1021 4.80 -14.44 -24.00
CA ILE A 1021 5.05 -14.29 -25.44
C ILE A 1021 4.50 -15.49 -26.21
N ALA A 1022 4.71 -16.71 -25.70
CA ALA A 1022 4.16 -17.91 -26.32
C ALA A 1022 2.62 -17.89 -26.36
N LEU A 1023 1.98 -17.43 -25.28
CA LEU A 1023 0.53 -17.28 -25.22
C LEU A 1023 0.01 -16.26 -26.24
N ASP A 1024 0.62 -15.08 -26.32
CA ASP A 1024 0.25 -14.05 -27.29
C ASP A 1024 0.31 -14.56 -28.73
N LEU A 1025 1.37 -15.32 -29.07
CA LEU A 1025 1.54 -15.92 -30.39
C LEU A 1025 0.49 -16.98 -30.70
N GLN A 1026 0.11 -17.80 -29.70
CA GLN A 1026 -0.96 -18.79 -29.85
C GLN A 1026 -2.32 -18.13 -30.07
N ASP A 1027 -2.64 -17.10 -29.29
CA ASP A 1027 -3.89 -16.34 -29.41
C ASP A 1027 -3.97 -15.68 -30.79
N PHE A 1028 -2.87 -15.09 -31.27
CA PHE A 1028 -2.79 -14.51 -32.60
C PHE A 1028 -3.00 -15.55 -33.72
N ALA A 1029 -2.33 -16.72 -33.62
CA ALA A 1029 -2.52 -17.80 -34.58
C ALA A 1029 -3.96 -18.35 -34.58
N GLY A 1030 -4.60 -18.43 -33.40
CA GLY A 1030 -5.99 -18.85 -33.25
C GLY A 1030 -6.99 -17.88 -33.89
N LEU A 1031 -6.77 -16.57 -33.76
CA LEU A 1031 -7.56 -15.53 -34.43
C LEU A 1031 -7.43 -15.62 -35.95
N ARG A 1032 -6.22 -15.85 -36.45
CA ARG A 1032 -5.95 -15.97 -37.89
C ARG A 1032 -6.63 -17.18 -38.51
N LYS A 1033 -6.58 -18.34 -37.84
CA LYS A 1033 -7.34 -19.54 -38.26
C LYS A 1033 -8.85 -19.34 -38.26
N LYS A 1034 -9.40 -18.54 -37.34
CA LYS A 1034 -10.83 -18.17 -37.36
C LYS A 1034 -11.19 -17.24 -38.51
N GLN A 1035 -10.28 -16.34 -38.91
CA GLN A 1035 -10.49 -15.46 -40.07
C GLN A 1035 -10.35 -16.24 -41.39
N GLU A 1036 -9.39 -17.17 -41.47
CA GLU A 1036 -9.17 -18.01 -42.65
C GLU A 1036 -10.18 -19.16 -42.79
N GLY A 1037 -10.81 -19.61 -41.69
CA GLY A 1037 -11.90 -20.61 -41.72
C GLY A 1037 -13.31 -20.04 -41.92
N VAL A 1038 -13.43 -18.72 -42.06
CA VAL A 1038 -14.68 -18.00 -42.40
C VAL A 1038 -14.61 -17.40 -43.83
N ALA A 1039 -13.45 -17.49 -44.48
CA ALA A 1039 -13.24 -17.25 -45.91
C ALA A 1039 -13.33 -18.58 -46.67
#